data_AF-A0A5C5Z2H0-F1
#
_entry.id   AF-A0A5C5Z2H0-F1
#
_cell.length_a   1.000
_cell.length_b   1.000
_cell.length_c   1.000
_cell.angle_alpha   90.00
_cell.angle_beta   90.00
_cell.angle_gamma   90.00
#
_symmetry.space_group_name_H-M   'P 1'
#
loop_
_entity.id
_entity.type
_entity.pdbx_description
1 polymer ?
#
loop_
_entity_poly.entity_id
_entity_poly.type
_entity_poly.pdbx_seq_one_letter_code
_entity_poly.pdbx_strand_id
1 'polypeptide(L)'
;MRLAVLTALLFCQTAWAQPPQIADGPFKGNEESLEQYRCPDWFRDAKFGIWSHWGPQAVPMQGDWYAKHMYVQGHRQYEHHLKTYGHPSEHGYKEIIDLWKAEKWDPDQLMDLYKKAGARYFVSMGSHHDNFFLWNSKIHRWNSVKMGPKRDVVGDWQKSAKKHGLRFGVSEHLVASFTWFQPSHGSDKKGPKTGIPYDGADPKLQDLYHFPAKPGDTGWNSNDPRYHKIWFNEIKELVDNYQPDLLYSDSHMPFGNEVGASLIAHLYNTNEARHAGKLEAVYTCKQKSEGRWVEDLERGVMPKINPHPWQTDTSIGDWYYNEHWKPRPVSWTIHMLVDIVSKNGNLLLNVVQRPDGSIDDDVRQSLEQLADWIAIHGEAIYETRPWLVYGEGGVRYRGGSFKEDFNYSARDIRFTTKGPSLYAVALGWPDDGKLLVRSLASVAGKINTVSLLGYDGNVDWQQTDEGLVVTVPTKAVSEYTCALKITGEDLKPAPIPKIIITVSPDKAGNYVLKPDDAELNGDQIKIENKGGQPNVGYWDRADESVAWTLSVDKPGKFNVSALIATAHADGEFVVDAAGQRLVGKPAKTSGWEHFQETQLGSIRIDKPGKHVLTMQARDAKTWKPINVRQLKLVRDK
;
A
#
# COMPACT_ATOMS: atom_id res chain seq x y z
N MET A 1 40.76 15.42 -52.37
CA MET A 1 39.89 16.20 -51.45
C MET A 1 38.46 15.63 -51.32
N ARG A 2 38.25 14.30 -51.44
CA ARG A 2 36.91 13.66 -51.30
C ARG A 2 36.91 12.43 -50.37
N LEU A 3 37.92 12.30 -49.51
CA LEU A 3 37.99 11.22 -48.50
C LEU A 3 37.84 11.72 -47.05
N ALA A 4 37.80 13.04 -46.83
CA ALA A 4 37.73 13.63 -45.48
C ALA A 4 36.30 13.94 -45.00
N VAL A 5 35.29 13.83 -45.88
CA VAL A 5 33.89 14.17 -45.55
C VAL A 5 33.08 12.93 -45.15
N LEU A 6 33.47 11.72 -45.55
CA LEU A 6 32.79 10.49 -45.12
C LEU A 6 33.17 10.05 -43.70
N THR A 7 34.35 10.42 -43.20
CA THR A 7 34.78 10.10 -41.83
C THR A 7 34.11 10.99 -40.78
N ALA A 8 33.64 12.19 -41.15
CA ALA A 8 32.94 13.10 -40.23
C ALA A 8 31.46 12.73 -40.01
N LEU A 9 30.83 12.02 -40.95
CA LEU A 9 29.43 11.59 -40.85
C LEU A 9 29.24 10.27 -40.10
N LEU A 10 30.27 9.42 -40.02
CA LEU A 10 30.25 8.21 -39.17
C LEU A 10 30.57 8.49 -37.69
N PHE A 11 31.16 9.63 -37.36
CA PHE A 11 31.42 10.03 -35.97
C PHE A 11 30.27 10.77 -35.29
N CYS A 12 29.21 11.14 -36.03
CA CYS A 12 28.07 11.87 -35.47
C CYS A 12 26.88 10.96 -35.08
N GLN A 13 26.93 9.67 -35.41
CA GLN A 13 25.91 8.69 -35.02
C GLN A 13 26.25 7.87 -33.76
N THR A 14 27.46 8.01 -33.20
CA THR A 14 27.92 7.21 -32.05
C THR A 14 27.87 7.94 -30.70
N ALA A 15 27.58 9.24 -30.68
CA ALA A 15 27.57 10.04 -29.45
C ALA A 15 26.31 9.86 -28.57
N TRP A 16 25.29 9.14 -29.06
CA TRP A 16 23.97 9.03 -28.41
C TRP A 16 23.72 7.67 -27.74
N ALA A 17 24.69 6.76 -27.77
CA ALA A 17 24.53 5.40 -27.24
C ALA A 17 25.71 4.97 -26.35
N GLN A 18 26.30 5.90 -25.59
CA GLN A 18 27.19 5.50 -24.51
C GLN A 18 26.31 4.99 -23.36
N PRO A 19 26.55 3.76 -22.85
CA PRO A 19 25.80 3.23 -21.73
C PRO A 19 25.95 4.16 -20.52
N PRO A 20 24.95 4.22 -19.62
CA PRO A 20 25.05 5.04 -18.41
C PRO A 20 26.32 4.70 -17.62
N GLN A 21 27.09 5.72 -17.24
CA GLN A 21 28.30 5.50 -16.47
C GLN A 21 27.94 5.26 -15.00
N ILE A 22 28.12 4.01 -14.56
CA ILE A 22 27.85 3.57 -13.19
C ILE A 22 29.17 3.33 -12.43
N ALA A 23 29.08 3.06 -11.13
CA ALA A 23 30.26 2.76 -10.31
C ALA A 23 30.69 1.31 -10.53
N ASP A 24 31.98 1.03 -10.40
CA ASP A 24 32.51 -0.32 -10.45
C ASP A 24 31.95 -1.19 -9.31
N GLY A 25 31.59 -2.42 -9.63
CA GLY A 25 31.05 -3.38 -8.67
C GLY A 25 30.35 -4.58 -9.33
N PRO A 26 29.78 -5.49 -8.52
CA PRO A 26 29.17 -6.73 -9.00
C PRO A 26 27.83 -6.51 -9.71
N PHE A 27 27.13 -5.41 -9.45
CA PHE A 27 25.87 -5.08 -10.12
C PHE A 27 26.12 -4.40 -11.46
N LYS A 28 25.40 -4.84 -12.50
CA LYS A 28 25.43 -4.30 -13.86
C LYS A 28 24.08 -3.69 -14.21
N GLY A 29 24.05 -2.84 -15.24
CA GLY A 29 22.86 -2.13 -15.71
C GLY A 29 21.80 -3.00 -16.39
N ASN A 30 21.46 -4.15 -15.84
CA ASN A 30 20.42 -5.04 -16.34
C ASN A 30 19.74 -5.78 -15.18
N GLU A 31 18.49 -6.21 -15.38
CA GLU A 31 17.68 -6.83 -14.32
C GLU A 31 18.26 -8.16 -13.79
N GLU A 32 18.85 -8.98 -14.66
CA GLU A 32 19.47 -10.27 -14.27
C GLU A 32 20.55 -10.05 -13.21
N SER A 33 21.40 -9.05 -13.41
CA SER A 33 22.43 -8.70 -12.43
C SER A 33 21.85 -8.19 -11.11
N LEU A 34 20.63 -7.67 -11.06
CA LEU A 34 20.01 -7.20 -9.82
C LEU A 34 19.45 -8.36 -8.96
N GLU A 35 19.25 -9.56 -9.50
CA GLU A 35 18.69 -10.71 -8.77
C GLU A 35 19.60 -11.23 -7.63
N GLN A 36 20.86 -10.80 -7.61
CA GLN A 36 21.77 -11.05 -6.50
C GLN A 36 21.43 -10.19 -5.25
N TYR A 37 20.52 -9.22 -5.36
CA TYR A 37 20.10 -8.37 -4.26
C TYR A 37 19.58 -9.18 -3.07
N ARG A 38 20.00 -8.79 -1.86
CA ARG A 38 19.46 -9.32 -0.62
C ARG A 38 19.06 -8.15 0.26
N CYS A 39 17.81 -8.15 0.70
CA CYS A 39 17.30 -7.12 1.60
C CYS A 39 18.12 -7.11 2.90
N PRO A 40 18.73 -5.97 3.28
CA PRO A 40 19.60 -5.91 4.45
C PRO A 40 18.81 -6.05 5.74
N ASP A 41 19.43 -6.69 6.74
CA ASP A 41 18.75 -6.98 8.01
C ASP A 41 18.31 -5.72 8.75
N TRP A 42 19.04 -4.61 8.67
CA TRP A 42 18.62 -3.36 9.30
C TRP A 42 17.23 -2.93 8.84
N PHE A 43 16.91 -3.10 7.55
CA PHE A 43 15.60 -2.73 7.00
C PHE A 43 14.54 -3.70 7.52
N ARG A 44 14.83 -5.00 7.48
CA ARG A 44 13.95 -6.04 8.00
C ARG A 44 13.70 -5.90 9.49
N ASP A 45 14.62 -5.33 10.25
CA ASP A 45 14.53 -5.12 11.69
C ASP A 45 13.84 -3.80 12.06
N ALA A 46 13.91 -2.81 11.17
CA ALA A 46 13.43 -1.46 11.38
C ALA A 46 11.90 -1.37 11.52
N LYS A 47 11.14 -2.08 10.68
CA LYS A 47 9.67 -2.17 10.63
C LYS A 47 8.89 -0.87 10.35
N PHE A 48 9.31 0.24 10.93
CA PHE A 48 8.59 1.50 10.91
C PHE A 48 9.53 2.64 10.55
N GLY A 49 9.13 3.43 9.56
CA GLY A 49 9.79 4.64 9.14
C GLY A 49 8.79 5.78 8.96
N ILE A 50 9.30 7.00 9.02
CA ILE A 50 8.52 8.21 8.77
C ILE A 50 9.02 8.90 7.50
N TRP A 51 8.07 9.40 6.70
CA TRP A 51 8.33 10.14 5.48
C TRP A 51 7.89 11.59 5.63
N SER A 52 8.68 12.51 5.07
CA SER A 52 8.32 13.90 4.82
C SER A 52 8.06 14.08 3.32
N HIS A 53 6.82 13.83 2.89
CA HIS A 53 6.35 14.15 1.52
C HIS A 53 6.01 15.64 1.44
N TRP A 54 7.05 16.46 1.36
CA TRP A 54 6.96 17.90 1.57
C TRP A 54 7.78 18.66 0.53
N GLY A 55 7.47 19.94 0.34
CA GLY A 55 7.95 20.74 -0.78
C GLY A 55 7.02 21.91 -1.09
N PRO A 56 7.27 22.66 -2.19
CA PRO A 56 6.53 23.87 -2.51
C PRO A 56 5.03 23.63 -2.80
N GLN A 57 4.64 22.41 -3.17
CA GLN A 57 3.21 22.06 -3.28
C GLN A 57 2.44 22.14 -1.95
N ALA A 58 3.13 22.23 -0.80
CA ALA A 58 2.48 22.44 0.48
C ALA A 58 1.84 23.83 0.57
N VAL A 59 2.46 24.86 -0.03
CA VAL A 59 2.10 26.29 0.11
C VAL A 59 0.60 26.57 0.03
N PRO A 60 -0.14 26.03 -0.96
CA PRO A 60 -1.55 26.32 -1.11
C PRO A 60 -2.44 25.63 -0.06
N MET A 61 -1.91 24.63 0.66
CA MET A 61 -2.63 23.82 1.65
C MET A 61 -3.86 23.10 1.06
N GLN A 62 -3.79 22.72 -0.22
CA GLN A 62 -4.91 22.11 -0.97
C GLN A 62 -4.71 20.62 -1.30
N GLY A 63 -3.77 19.95 -0.63
CA GLY A 63 -3.47 18.54 -0.84
C GLY A 63 -2.56 18.26 -2.03
N ASP A 64 -2.40 16.98 -2.34
CA ASP A 64 -1.39 16.51 -3.30
C ASP A 64 -1.68 16.94 -4.74
N TRP A 65 -0.65 16.87 -5.59
CA TRP A 65 -0.69 17.13 -7.03
C TRP A 65 -1.06 18.55 -7.44
N TYR A 66 -0.96 19.51 -6.51
CA TYR A 66 -1.30 20.90 -6.78
C TYR A 66 -0.55 21.46 -8.00
N ALA A 67 0.74 21.12 -8.16
CA ALA A 67 1.57 21.65 -9.26
C ALA A 67 0.95 21.37 -10.64
N LYS A 68 0.35 20.20 -10.87
CA LYS A 68 -0.35 19.89 -12.11
C LYS A 68 -1.74 20.49 -12.16
N HIS A 69 -2.50 20.26 -11.11
CA HIS A 69 -3.93 20.52 -11.10
C HIS A 69 -4.28 22.01 -11.05
N MET A 70 -3.35 22.87 -10.64
CA MET A 70 -3.50 24.32 -10.80
C MET A 70 -3.54 24.78 -12.27
N TYR A 71 -3.17 23.93 -13.24
CA TYR A 71 -3.27 24.20 -14.68
C TYR A 71 -4.47 23.51 -15.35
N VAL A 72 -5.29 22.76 -14.61
CA VAL A 72 -6.44 22.04 -15.16
C VAL A 72 -7.71 22.86 -14.94
N GLN A 73 -8.12 23.62 -15.96
CA GLN A 73 -9.30 24.48 -15.90
C GLN A 73 -10.54 23.73 -15.40
N GLY A 74 -11.19 24.25 -14.35
CA GLY A 74 -12.36 23.65 -13.69
C GLY A 74 -12.04 22.65 -12.58
N HIS A 75 -10.77 22.31 -12.33
CA HIS A 75 -10.37 21.51 -11.18
C HIS A 75 -10.40 22.34 -9.89
N ARG A 76 -10.71 21.73 -8.73
CA ARG A 76 -10.80 22.43 -7.43
C ARG A 76 -9.55 23.24 -7.08
N GLN A 77 -8.36 22.70 -7.37
CA GLN A 77 -7.08 23.35 -7.10
C GLN A 77 -6.81 24.50 -8.09
N TYR A 78 -7.28 24.41 -9.34
CA TYR A 78 -7.26 25.52 -10.30
C TYR A 78 -8.18 26.66 -9.83
N GLU A 79 -9.41 26.36 -9.41
CA GLU A 79 -10.35 27.39 -8.91
C GLU A 79 -9.82 28.08 -7.64
N HIS A 80 -9.22 27.31 -6.73
CA HIS A 80 -8.51 27.88 -5.58
C HIS A 80 -7.35 28.77 -6.04
N HIS A 81 -6.57 28.33 -7.03
CA HIS A 81 -5.44 29.09 -7.55
C HIS A 81 -5.89 30.44 -8.15
N LEU A 82 -6.91 30.42 -9.01
CA LEU A 82 -7.52 31.61 -9.59
C LEU A 82 -7.93 32.63 -8.53
N LYS A 83 -8.60 32.15 -7.48
CA LYS A 83 -9.13 33.00 -6.42
C LYS A 83 -8.03 33.59 -5.53
N THR A 84 -6.97 32.82 -5.29
CA THR A 84 -5.98 33.13 -4.24
C THR A 84 -4.73 33.79 -4.78
N TYR A 85 -4.24 33.32 -5.94
CA TYR A 85 -2.96 33.72 -6.52
C TYR A 85 -3.13 34.42 -7.88
N GLY A 86 -4.20 34.12 -8.62
CA GLY A 86 -4.47 34.69 -9.94
C GLY A 86 -4.47 33.64 -11.05
N HIS A 87 -4.54 34.07 -12.31
CA HIS A 87 -4.60 33.14 -13.43
C HIS A 87 -3.25 32.43 -13.66
N PRO A 88 -3.21 31.11 -13.94
CA PRO A 88 -1.95 30.36 -14.11
C PRO A 88 -1.01 30.84 -15.22
N SER A 89 -1.50 31.69 -16.14
CA SER A 89 -0.66 32.37 -17.14
C SER A 89 0.09 33.59 -16.62
N GLU A 90 -0.29 34.09 -15.45
CA GLU A 90 0.26 35.29 -14.82
C GLU A 90 0.99 34.92 -13.52
N HIS A 91 0.39 34.00 -12.74
CA HIS A 91 0.94 33.43 -11.52
C HIS A 91 0.96 31.92 -11.70
N GLY A 92 2.09 31.37 -12.10
CA GLY A 92 2.27 29.94 -12.29
C GLY A 92 2.88 29.26 -11.06
N TYR A 93 3.31 28.02 -11.24
CA TYR A 93 3.89 27.24 -10.17
C TYR A 93 5.26 27.77 -9.71
N LYS A 94 6.00 28.46 -10.59
CA LYS A 94 7.25 29.15 -10.21
C LYS A 94 7.02 30.21 -9.11
N GLU A 95 5.89 30.93 -9.13
CA GLU A 95 5.52 31.86 -8.06
C GLU A 95 5.20 31.11 -6.76
N ILE A 96 4.59 29.91 -6.84
CA ILE A 96 4.35 29.06 -5.66
C ILE A 96 5.68 28.60 -5.03
N ILE A 97 6.68 28.24 -5.84
CA ILE A 97 8.04 27.90 -5.37
C ILE A 97 8.63 29.05 -4.57
N ASP A 98 8.47 30.29 -5.04
CA ASP A 98 9.00 31.47 -4.37
C ASP A 98 8.34 31.73 -3.01
N LEU A 99 7.10 31.29 -2.80
CA LEU A 99 6.39 31.45 -1.54
C LEU A 99 6.79 30.41 -0.47
N TRP A 100 7.42 29.30 -0.85
CA TRP A 100 7.78 28.26 0.10
C TRP A 100 9.06 28.61 0.87
N LYS A 101 8.94 29.01 2.14
CA LYS A 101 10.08 29.51 2.94
C LYS A 101 10.50 28.64 4.11
N ALA A 102 9.67 27.67 4.55
CA ALA A 102 10.01 26.75 5.64
C ALA A 102 10.40 27.45 6.96
N GLU A 103 9.73 28.54 7.32
CA GLU A 103 10.16 29.49 8.35
C GLU A 103 10.25 28.89 9.77
N LYS A 104 9.44 27.87 10.05
CA LYS A 104 9.38 27.19 11.35
C LYS A 104 9.97 25.77 11.29
N TRP A 105 10.64 25.42 10.20
CA TRP A 105 11.13 24.08 10.00
C TRP A 105 12.37 23.78 10.84
N ASP A 106 12.17 22.97 11.88
CA ASP A 106 13.22 22.39 12.72
C ASP A 106 13.31 20.87 12.51
N PRO A 107 14.28 20.39 11.71
CA PRO A 107 14.43 18.96 11.47
C PRO A 107 14.89 18.18 12.70
N ASP A 108 15.57 18.80 13.67
CA ASP A 108 16.02 18.10 14.89
C ASP A 108 14.84 17.87 15.84
N GLN A 109 13.99 18.88 16.02
CA GLN A 109 12.79 18.74 16.86
C GLN A 109 11.83 17.67 16.31
N LEU A 110 11.63 17.65 14.99
CA LEU A 110 10.77 16.65 14.35
C LEU A 110 11.40 15.26 14.44
N MET A 111 12.71 15.13 14.23
CA MET A 111 13.38 13.82 14.29
C MET A 111 13.39 13.22 15.70
N ASP A 112 13.55 14.03 16.75
CA ASP A 112 13.41 13.56 18.14
C ASP A 112 12.00 12.99 18.40
N LEU A 113 10.96 13.71 17.96
CA LEU A 113 9.57 13.24 18.04
C LEU A 113 9.36 11.94 17.24
N TYR A 114 9.84 11.89 16.00
CA TYR A 114 9.70 10.72 15.12
C TYR A 114 10.41 9.49 15.67
N LYS A 115 11.61 9.67 16.24
CA LYS A 115 12.34 8.61 16.93
C LYS A 115 11.58 8.09 18.14
N LYS A 116 11.04 8.99 18.97
CA LYS A 116 10.22 8.63 20.13
C LYS A 116 8.96 7.87 19.71
N ALA A 117 8.31 8.31 18.63
CA ALA A 117 7.19 7.62 18.00
C ALA A 117 7.57 6.27 17.35
N GLY A 118 8.85 5.88 17.39
CA GLY A 118 9.32 4.55 17.01
C GLY A 118 9.96 4.45 15.62
N ALA A 119 10.12 5.54 14.88
CA ALA A 119 10.77 5.46 13.57
C ALA A 119 12.22 4.98 13.72
N ARG A 120 12.62 4.02 12.86
CA ARG A 120 14.00 3.50 12.76
C ARG A 120 14.71 3.97 11.49
N TYR A 121 13.94 4.48 10.54
CA TYR A 121 14.44 5.13 9.34
C TYR A 121 13.55 6.33 9.01
N PHE A 122 14.13 7.31 8.34
CA PHE A 122 13.43 8.51 7.87
C PHE A 122 13.66 8.69 6.38
N VAL A 123 12.61 9.03 5.64
CA VAL A 123 12.68 9.32 4.21
C VAL A 123 12.40 10.81 3.99
N SER A 124 13.29 11.50 3.28
CA SER A 124 13.06 12.86 2.78
C SER A 124 12.50 12.81 1.37
N MET A 125 11.59 13.71 1.02
CA MET A 125 11.35 14.01 -0.40
C MET A 125 12.62 14.59 -1.02
N GLY A 126 13.04 14.03 -2.17
CA GLY A 126 14.09 14.57 -3.03
C GLY A 126 13.50 15.44 -4.13
N SER A 127 12.62 14.87 -4.95
CA SER A 127 11.82 15.59 -5.94
C SER A 127 10.47 14.91 -6.07
N HIS A 128 9.39 15.71 -6.11
CA HIS A 128 8.10 15.20 -6.52
C HIS A 128 7.96 15.26 -8.06
N HIS A 129 6.74 15.12 -8.59
CA HIS A 129 6.43 15.28 -10.02
C HIS A 129 6.54 16.73 -10.53
N ASP A 130 6.83 17.69 -9.65
CA ASP A 130 6.94 19.12 -9.94
C ASP A 130 8.34 19.54 -10.42
N ASN A 131 9.29 18.59 -10.49
CA ASN A 131 10.66 18.81 -10.96
C ASN A 131 11.39 19.92 -10.18
N PHE A 132 11.05 20.09 -8.90
CA PHE A 132 11.74 20.97 -7.98
C PHE A 132 12.57 20.15 -7.00
N PHE A 133 13.88 20.40 -6.98
CA PHE A 133 14.80 19.58 -6.19
C PHE A 133 14.94 20.12 -4.77
N LEU A 134 14.69 19.26 -3.79
CA LEU A 134 14.84 19.60 -2.37
C LEU A 134 16.29 19.49 -1.87
N TRP A 135 17.23 19.27 -2.77
CA TRP A 135 18.66 19.15 -2.48
C TRP A 135 19.50 20.23 -3.18
N ASN A 136 20.76 20.37 -2.80
CA ASN A 136 21.68 21.32 -3.42
C ASN A 136 22.19 20.85 -4.80
N SER A 137 21.33 20.86 -5.81
CA SER A 137 21.72 20.47 -7.16
C SER A 137 22.61 21.49 -7.84
N LYS A 138 23.71 21.01 -8.43
CA LYS A 138 24.62 21.81 -9.26
C LYS A 138 24.17 21.84 -10.72
N ILE A 139 23.50 20.78 -11.17
CA ILE A 139 23.05 20.63 -12.56
C ILE A 139 21.63 21.16 -12.80
N HIS A 140 20.83 21.34 -11.74
CA HIS A 140 19.48 21.91 -11.79
C HIS A 140 19.40 23.23 -11.04
N ARG A 141 18.79 24.27 -11.63
CA ARG A 141 18.65 25.58 -10.96
C ARG A 141 17.39 25.70 -10.09
N TRP A 142 16.38 24.87 -10.32
CA TRP A 142 15.14 24.84 -9.55
C TRP A 142 15.32 23.96 -8.32
N ASN A 143 15.92 24.52 -7.28
CA ASN A 143 16.16 23.79 -6.05
C ASN A 143 16.04 24.63 -4.78
N SER A 144 15.83 23.95 -3.65
CA SER A 144 15.57 24.54 -2.33
C SER A 144 16.72 25.39 -1.76
N VAL A 145 17.95 25.26 -2.28
CA VAL A 145 19.08 26.12 -1.91
C VAL A 145 19.05 27.44 -2.69
N LYS A 146 18.77 27.36 -4.00
CA LYS A 146 18.72 28.53 -4.88
C LYS A 146 17.41 29.29 -4.76
N MET A 147 16.33 28.65 -4.32
CA MET A 147 14.96 29.18 -4.29
C MET A 147 14.28 28.87 -2.97
N GLY A 148 13.05 29.37 -2.79
CA GLY A 148 12.24 29.06 -1.61
C GLY A 148 12.97 29.27 -0.27
N PRO A 149 13.23 28.19 0.51
CA PRO A 149 13.76 28.26 1.87
C PRO A 149 15.26 28.59 1.94
N LYS A 150 15.99 28.56 0.82
CA LYS A 150 17.46 28.76 0.78
C LYS A 150 18.23 27.78 1.67
N ARG A 151 17.75 26.54 1.74
CA ARG A 151 18.28 25.46 2.58
C ARG A 151 18.36 24.17 1.79
N ASP A 152 19.40 23.37 2.07
CA ASP A 152 19.51 22.02 1.55
C ASP A 152 18.61 21.09 2.38
N VAL A 153 17.36 20.95 1.97
CA VAL A 153 16.33 20.24 2.75
C VAL A 153 16.69 18.77 2.92
N VAL A 154 17.10 18.08 1.84
CA VAL A 154 17.58 16.69 1.90
C VAL A 154 18.81 16.57 2.82
N GLY A 155 19.78 17.46 2.67
CA GLY A 155 21.00 17.46 3.48
C GLY A 155 20.75 17.73 4.97
N ASP A 156 19.85 18.66 5.30
CA ASP A 156 19.51 19.00 6.68
C ASP A 156 18.72 17.86 7.35
N TRP A 157 17.78 17.22 6.63
CA TRP A 157 17.13 16.01 7.12
C TRP A 157 18.12 14.88 7.34
N GLN A 158 19.05 14.66 6.41
CA GLN A 158 20.06 13.63 6.55
C GLN A 158 20.92 13.82 7.80
N LYS A 159 21.40 15.05 8.05
CA LYS A 159 22.20 15.37 9.23
C LYS A 159 21.41 15.10 10.50
N SER A 160 20.14 15.50 10.56
CA SER A 160 19.26 15.26 11.70
C SER A 160 19.02 13.76 11.93
N ALA A 161 18.68 13.00 10.88
CA ALA A 161 18.46 11.56 10.98
C ALA A 161 19.69 10.82 11.52
N LYS A 162 20.88 11.13 10.98
CA LYS A 162 22.15 10.58 11.46
C LYS A 162 22.44 10.96 12.91
N LYS A 163 22.23 12.23 13.28
CA LYS A 163 22.39 12.72 14.66
C LYS A 163 21.49 11.96 15.66
N HIS A 164 20.28 11.60 15.25
CA HIS A 164 19.33 10.85 16.09
C HIS A 164 19.48 9.32 15.97
N GLY A 165 20.39 8.82 15.12
CA GLY A 165 20.66 7.40 14.94
C GLY A 165 19.62 6.66 14.10
N LEU A 166 18.92 7.36 13.20
CA LEU A 166 18.01 6.77 12.22
C LEU A 166 18.74 6.54 10.89
N ARG A 167 18.36 5.48 10.18
CA ARG A 167 18.72 5.29 8.77
C ARG A 167 18.05 6.35 7.91
N PHE A 168 18.70 6.77 6.83
CA PHE A 168 18.22 7.88 6.01
C PHE A 168 17.94 7.45 4.58
N GLY A 169 16.73 7.73 4.10
CA GLY A 169 16.33 7.52 2.72
C GLY A 169 15.90 8.79 2.02
N VAL A 170 15.79 8.70 0.69
CA VAL A 170 15.25 9.76 -0.16
C VAL A 170 14.24 9.15 -1.13
N SER A 171 13.11 9.81 -1.32
CA SER A 171 12.14 9.49 -2.37
C SER A 171 12.28 10.42 -3.58
N GLU A 172 12.15 9.87 -4.78
CA GLU A 172 12.14 10.62 -6.03
C GLU A 172 10.97 10.16 -6.91
N HIS A 173 10.32 11.14 -7.54
CA HIS A 173 9.11 10.93 -8.33
C HIS A 173 9.28 11.53 -9.74
N LEU A 174 10.53 11.68 -10.17
CA LEU A 174 10.93 12.44 -11.35
C LEU A 174 10.57 11.71 -12.64
N VAL A 175 10.52 10.38 -12.64
CA VAL A 175 10.16 9.59 -13.83
C VAL A 175 8.81 10.04 -14.43
N ALA A 176 7.82 10.30 -13.57
CA ALA A 176 6.49 10.69 -14.00
C ALA A 176 6.37 12.16 -14.42
N SER A 177 7.25 13.04 -13.92
CA SER A 177 7.13 14.49 -14.10
C SER A 177 7.14 14.89 -15.59
N PHE A 178 7.90 14.17 -16.42
CA PHE A 178 8.07 14.46 -17.84
C PHE A 178 6.76 14.53 -18.63
N THR A 179 5.78 13.68 -18.30
CA THR A 179 4.45 13.66 -18.94
C THR A 179 3.37 14.20 -18.00
N TRP A 180 3.52 14.01 -16.69
CA TRP A 180 2.56 14.44 -15.68
C TRP A 180 2.41 15.97 -15.62
N PHE A 181 3.50 16.71 -15.83
CA PHE A 181 3.50 18.17 -15.70
C PHE A 181 3.09 18.90 -16.99
N GLN A 182 2.79 18.18 -18.08
CA GLN A 182 2.43 18.75 -19.38
C GLN A 182 1.17 19.63 -19.40
N PRO A 183 0.19 19.54 -18.47
CA PRO A 183 -0.89 20.52 -18.38
C PRO A 183 -0.41 21.98 -18.22
N SER A 184 0.80 22.19 -17.67
CA SER A 184 1.44 23.52 -17.60
C SER A 184 1.77 24.15 -18.96
N HIS A 185 1.79 23.38 -20.05
CA HIS A 185 1.98 23.88 -21.42
C HIS A 185 0.66 24.30 -22.09
N GLY A 186 -0.46 24.10 -21.39
CA GLY A 186 -1.80 24.34 -21.88
C GLY A 186 -2.23 25.80 -21.83
N SER A 187 -3.55 25.96 -21.93
CA SER A 187 -4.26 27.22 -21.78
C SER A 187 -5.69 26.90 -21.37
N ASP A 188 -6.37 27.88 -20.80
CA ASP A 188 -7.82 27.88 -20.65
C ASP A 188 -8.51 27.60 -21.99
N LYS A 189 -9.62 26.86 -21.93
CA LYS A 189 -10.49 26.55 -23.08
C LYS A 189 -11.75 27.41 -23.12
N LYS A 190 -12.08 28.06 -22.00
CA LYS A 190 -13.24 28.94 -21.83
C LYS A 190 -12.86 30.14 -20.98
N GLY A 191 -13.68 31.19 -20.99
CA GLY A 191 -13.49 32.37 -20.13
C GLY A 191 -12.53 33.41 -20.71
N PRO A 192 -12.26 34.49 -19.95
CA PRO A 192 -11.57 35.69 -20.46
C PRO A 192 -10.11 35.47 -20.83
N LYS A 193 -9.47 34.40 -20.34
CA LYS A 193 -8.07 34.05 -20.62
C LYS A 193 -7.93 32.87 -21.61
N THR A 194 -9.00 32.55 -22.34
CA THR A 194 -9.01 31.47 -23.35
C THR A 194 -7.84 31.62 -24.33
N GLY A 195 -7.08 30.53 -24.52
CA GLY A 195 -5.99 30.47 -25.49
C GLY A 195 -4.71 31.20 -25.07
N ILE A 196 -4.68 31.87 -23.92
CA ILE A 196 -3.44 32.45 -23.37
C ILE A 196 -2.63 31.31 -22.75
N PRO A 197 -1.40 31.04 -23.23
CA PRO A 197 -0.58 29.96 -22.69
C PRO A 197 -0.25 30.18 -21.21
N TYR A 198 -0.24 29.10 -20.43
CA TYR A 198 0.32 29.12 -19.09
C TYR A 198 1.85 29.23 -19.14
N ASP A 199 2.49 29.41 -17.98
CA ASP A 199 3.93 29.66 -17.91
C ASP A 199 4.81 28.46 -18.33
N GLY A 200 4.30 27.23 -18.22
CA GLY A 200 5.00 26.05 -18.72
C GLY A 200 5.23 26.03 -20.22
N ALA A 201 4.47 26.81 -20.99
CA ALA A 201 4.69 26.99 -22.42
C ALA A 201 5.89 27.89 -22.75
N ASP A 202 6.49 28.60 -21.78
CA ASP A 202 7.68 29.43 -22.01
C ASP A 202 8.93 28.56 -22.22
N PRO A 203 9.59 28.62 -23.40
CA PRO A 203 10.82 27.87 -23.65
C PRO A 203 11.95 28.12 -22.64
N LYS A 204 11.95 29.27 -21.95
CA LYS A 204 12.96 29.62 -20.93
C LYS A 204 12.75 28.91 -19.59
N LEU A 205 11.60 28.27 -19.40
CA LEU A 205 11.22 27.55 -18.18
C LEU A 205 11.13 26.04 -18.39
N GLN A 206 11.59 25.52 -19.54
CA GLN A 206 11.61 24.10 -19.86
C GLN A 206 12.47 23.26 -18.92
N ASP A 207 13.41 23.90 -18.20
CA ASP A 207 14.15 23.21 -17.16
C ASP A 207 13.30 22.99 -15.90
N LEU A 208 12.22 23.75 -15.64
CA LEU A 208 11.22 23.41 -14.63
C LEU A 208 10.11 22.52 -15.21
N TYR A 209 9.48 22.96 -16.30
CA TYR A 209 8.25 22.35 -16.83
C TYR A 209 8.47 21.24 -17.85
N HIS A 210 9.73 20.81 -18.02
CA HIS A 210 10.18 19.93 -19.09
C HIS A 210 9.92 20.50 -20.49
N PHE A 211 10.44 19.81 -21.50
CA PHE A 211 10.07 20.12 -22.87
C PHE A 211 8.64 19.63 -23.15
N PRO A 212 7.96 20.18 -24.17
CA PRO A 212 6.71 19.59 -24.65
C PRO A 212 6.91 18.10 -24.94
N ALA A 213 6.04 17.26 -24.37
CA ALA A 213 6.05 15.82 -24.63
C ALA A 213 5.73 15.54 -26.10
N LYS A 214 6.31 14.47 -26.66
CA LYS A 214 6.02 14.07 -28.04
C LYS A 214 4.54 13.68 -28.18
N PRO A 215 3.91 13.88 -29.34
CA PRO A 215 2.55 13.41 -29.57
C PRO A 215 2.41 11.92 -29.22
N GLY A 216 1.46 11.59 -28.35
CA GLY A 216 1.21 10.22 -27.87
C GLY A 216 2.04 9.79 -26.64
N ASP A 217 2.99 10.60 -26.17
CA ASP A 217 3.77 10.32 -24.96
C ASP A 217 3.02 10.80 -23.70
N THR A 218 2.12 9.96 -23.20
CA THR A 218 1.24 10.26 -22.06
C THR A 218 1.39 9.25 -20.91
N GLY A 219 2.33 8.31 -21.05
CA GLY A 219 2.56 7.26 -20.06
C GLY A 219 3.22 7.79 -18.79
N TRP A 220 3.11 7.03 -17.69
CA TRP A 220 3.81 7.32 -16.44
C TRP A 220 5.33 7.32 -16.62
N ASN A 221 5.83 6.42 -17.47
CA ASN A 221 7.20 6.42 -17.95
C ASN A 221 7.21 6.97 -19.38
N SER A 222 7.90 8.08 -19.62
CA SER A 222 8.13 8.55 -20.98
C SER A 222 9.01 7.58 -21.75
N ASN A 223 8.78 7.45 -23.05
CA ASN A 223 9.65 6.70 -23.96
C ASN A 223 10.73 7.57 -24.65
N ASP A 224 10.85 8.86 -24.31
CA ASP A 224 11.86 9.74 -24.89
C ASP A 224 13.25 9.48 -24.28
N PRO A 225 14.25 8.98 -25.03
CA PRO A 225 15.57 8.66 -24.49
C PRO A 225 16.29 9.86 -23.86
N ARG A 226 15.92 11.07 -24.28
CA ARG A 226 16.40 12.31 -23.67
C ARG A 226 16.00 12.41 -22.21
N TYR A 227 14.76 12.07 -21.86
CA TYR A 227 14.28 12.10 -20.47
C TYR A 227 14.91 10.99 -19.63
N HIS A 228 15.18 9.82 -20.22
CA HIS A 228 15.93 8.76 -19.53
C HIS A 228 17.32 9.24 -19.11
N LYS A 229 18.03 9.93 -20.01
CA LYS A 229 19.36 10.50 -19.73
C LYS A 229 19.31 11.62 -18.69
N ILE A 230 18.31 12.50 -18.76
CA ILE A 230 18.12 13.59 -17.79
C ILE A 230 17.88 12.99 -16.40
N TRP A 231 16.90 12.11 -16.27
CA TRP A 231 16.59 11.41 -15.02
C TRP A 231 17.81 10.69 -14.44
N PHE A 232 18.55 9.94 -15.27
CA PHE A 232 19.73 9.22 -14.79
C PHE A 232 20.76 10.16 -14.18
N ASN A 233 21.08 11.28 -14.86
CA ASN A 233 22.07 12.22 -14.36
C ASN A 233 21.61 12.92 -13.07
N GLU A 234 20.32 13.28 -12.98
CA GLU A 234 19.75 14.00 -11.84
C GLU A 234 19.66 13.11 -10.60
N ILE A 235 19.14 11.89 -10.73
CA ILE A 235 19.07 10.97 -9.59
C ILE A 235 20.44 10.40 -9.24
N LYS A 236 21.34 10.24 -10.22
CA LYS A 236 22.75 9.90 -9.91
C LYS A 236 23.42 11.01 -9.09
N GLU A 237 23.21 12.29 -9.40
CA GLU A 237 23.72 13.41 -8.59
C GLU A 237 23.20 13.32 -7.15
N LEU A 238 21.91 13.02 -6.96
CA LEU A 238 21.33 12.80 -5.63
C LEU A 238 22.01 11.64 -4.88
N VAL A 239 22.18 10.48 -5.53
CA VAL A 239 22.84 9.31 -4.94
C VAL A 239 24.30 9.60 -4.57
N ASP A 240 25.04 10.27 -5.45
CA ASP A 240 26.44 10.63 -5.22
C ASP A 240 26.60 11.64 -4.07
N ASN A 241 25.73 12.65 -4.02
CA ASN A 241 25.78 13.71 -3.01
C ASN A 241 25.42 13.20 -1.61
N TYR A 242 24.38 12.37 -1.50
CA TYR A 242 23.79 12.03 -0.20
C TYR A 242 24.00 10.57 0.20
N GLN A 243 24.22 9.65 -0.73
CA GLN A 243 24.50 8.25 -0.41
C GLN A 243 23.44 7.64 0.53
N PRO A 244 22.14 7.70 0.17
CA PRO A 244 21.08 7.28 1.08
C PRO A 244 21.15 5.78 1.39
N ASP A 245 20.71 5.40 2.59
CA ASP A 245 20.49 4.00 2.96
C ASP A 245 19.29 3.41 2.20
N LEU A 246 18.33 4.25 1.81
CA LEU A 246 17.15 3.88 1.03
C LEU A 246 16.87 4.87 -0.11
N LEU A 247 16.68 4.39 -1.33
CA LEU A 247 16.18 5.18 -2.46
C LEU A 247 14.81 4.64 -2.89
N TYR A 248 13.80 5.50 -2.87
CA TYR A 248 12.45 5.19 -3.30
C TYR A 248 12.12 5.88 -4.63
N SER A 249 11.70 5.12 -5.64
CA SER A 249 11.19 5.66 -6.91
C SER A 249 9.68 5.46 -7.01
N ASP A 250 8.93 6.54 -7.21
CA ASP A 250 7.47 6.53 -7.40
C ASP A 250 7.06 6.10 -8.82
N SER A 251 7.47 4.89 -9.18
CA SER A 251 7.14 4.20 -10.43
C SER A 251 7.42 2.70 -10.30
N HIS A 252 7.19 1.93 -11.36
CA HIS A 252 7.86 0.63 -11.52
C HIS A 252 9.39 0.83 -11.62
N MET A 253 10.18 -0.19 -11.95
CA MET A 253 11.58 0.06 -12.33
C MET A 253 11.62 1.19 -13.40
N PRO A 254 12.32 2.30 -13.15
CA PRO A 254 12.32 3.47 -14.02
C PRO A 254 12.57 3.08 -15.48
N PHE A 255 11.59 3.41 -16.33
CA PHE A 255 11.57 3.12 -17.77
C PHE A 255 11.61 1.64 -18.19
N GLY A 256 11.73 0.69 -17.26
CA GLY A 256 11.79 -0.75 -17.57
C GLY A 256 12.95 -1.14 -18.49
N ASN A 257 14.08 -0.43 -18.41
CA ASN A 257 15.21 -0.59 -19.33
C ASN A 257 16.58 -0.46 -18.63
N GLU A 258 17.66 -0.54 -19.43
CA GLU A 258 19.04 -0.43 -18.96
C GLU A 258 19.33 0.84 -18.17
N VAL A 259 18.64 1.96 -18.45
CA VAL A 259 18.87 3.22 -17.74
C VAL A 259 18.40 3.12 -16.29
N GLY A 260 17.19 2.60 -16.06
CA GLY A 260 16.66 2.35 -14.72
C GLY A 260 17.52 1.35 -13.96
N ALA A 261 17.83 0.21 -14.59
CA ALA A 261 18.68 -0.82 -13.98
C ALA A 261 20.09 -0.30 -13.64
N SER A 262 20.66 0.56 -14.49
CA SER A 262 21.97 1.18 -14.26
C SER A 262 22.00 2.07 -13.03
N LEU A 263 20.94 2.87 -12.78
CA LEU A 263 20.90 3.69 -11.57
C LEU A 263 20.84 2.82 -10.31
N ILE A 264 20.03 1.76 -10.31
CA ILE A 264 19.93 0.82 -9.19
C ILE A 264 21.30 0.15 -8.95
N ALA A 265 21.96 -0.32 -10.01
CA ALA A 265 23.30 -0.88 -9.93
C ALA A 265 24.32 0.13 -9.38
N HIS A 266 24.23 1.41 -9.78
CA HIS A 266 25.09 2.45 -9.25
C HIS A 266 24.87 2.70 -7.75
N LEU A 267 23.62 2.74 -7.29
CA LEU A 267 23.30 2.81 -5.86
C LEU A 267 23.92 1.65 -5.09
N TYR A 268 23.72 0.42 -5.56
CA TYR A 268 24.24 -0.78 -4.91
C TYR A 268 25.77 -0.83 -4.89
N ASN A 269 26.42 -0.62 -6.04
CA ASN A 269 27.89 -0.66 -6.15
C ASN A 269 28.56 0.43 -5.29
N THR A 270 28.03 1.66 -5.30
CA THR A 270 28.59 2.72 -4.44
C THR A 270 28.36 2.43 -2.96
N ASN A 271 27.24 1.81 -2.60
CA ASN A 271 26.98 1.39 -1.23
C ASN A 271 27.94 0.27 -0.79
N GLU A 272 28.08 -0.81 -1.55
CA GLU A 272 29.00 -1.89 -1.22
C GLU A 272 30.45 -1.42 -1.06
N ALA A 273 30.91 -0.51 -1.94
CA ALA A 273 32.25 0.07 -1.84
C ALA A 273 32.48 0.79 -0.50
N ARG A 274 31.44 1.42 0.06
CA ARG A 274 31.48 2.11 1.36
C ARG A 274 31.31 1.18 2.57
N HIS A 275 30.76 -0.02 2.35
CA HIS A 275 30.42 -0.98 3.39
C HIS A 275 31.23 -2.28 3.28
N ALA A 276 32.49 -2.19 2.83
CA ALA A 276 33.43 -3.30 2.74
C ALA A 276 32.88 -4.53 1.99
N GLY A 277 32.16 -4.29 0.90
CA GLY A 277 31.56 -5.33 0.05
C GLY A 277 30.22 -5.88 0.56
N LYS A 278 29.65 -5.30 1.62
CA LYS A 278 28.31 -5.66 2.10
C LYS A 278 27.28 -4.67 1.55
N LEU A 279 26.23 -5.16 0.89
CA LEU A 279 25.12 -4.32 0.46
C LEU A 279 24.22 -3.97 1.64
N GLU A 280 24.19 -2.68 1.99
CA GLU A 280 23.33 -2.10 3.02
C GLU A 280 22.25 -1.19 2.41
N ALA A 281 22.31 -0.86 1.11
CA ALA A 281 21.29 -0.03 0.47
C ALA A 281 19.99 -0.79 0.23
N VAL A 282 18.87 -0.07 0.32
CA VAL A 282 17.54 -0.50 -0.10
C VAL A 282 17.12 0.34 -1.29
N TYR A 283 16.86 -0.30 -2.42
CA TYR A 283 16.08 0.33 -3.48
C TYR A 283 14.64 -0.15 -3.39
N THR A 284 13.68 0.75 -3.54
CA THR A 284 12.27 0.41 -3.49
C THR A 284 11.47 1.13 -4.58
N CYS A 285 10.48 0.43 -5.14
CA CYS A 285 9.64 0.92 -6.22
C CYS A 285 8.29 0.16 -6.23
N LYS A 286 7.33 0.67 -7.00
CA LYS A 286 5.96 0.13 -7.13
C LYS A 286 5.89 -1.08 -8.06
N GLN A 287 6.84 -2.00 -7.91
CA GLN A 287 6.94 -3.23 -8.70
C GLN A 287 7.33 -4.40 -7.79
N LYS A 288 6.74 -5.57 -8.06
CA LYS A 288 7.09 -6.83 -7.41
C LYS A 288 8.60 -7.03 -7.37
N SER A 289 9.09 -7.40 -6.18
CA SER A 289 10.52 -7.55 -5.91
C SER A 289 11.20 -8.50 -6.89
N GLU A 290 10.64 -9.71 -7.01
CA GLU A 290 11.26 -10.85 -7.72
C GLU A 290 12.75 -11.04 -7.33
N GLY A 291 13.14 -10.64 -6.12
CA GLY A 291 14.50 -10.75 -5.61
C GLY A 291 15.47 -9.63 -6.02
N ARG A 292 15.01 -8.55 -6.67
CA ARG A 292 15.87 -7.48 -7.23
C ARG A 292 15.89 -6.17 -6.43
N TRP A 293 14.83 -5.94 -5.65
CA TRP A 293 14.59 -4.73 -4.84
C TRP A 293 13.52 -5.00 -3.78
N VAL A 294 13.13 -3.99 -3.00
CA VAL A 294 11.98 -4.05 -2.08
C VAL A 294 10.72 -3.54 -2.80
N GLU A 295 9.68 -4.36 -2.89
CA GLU A 295 8.38 -3.94 -3.43
C GLU A 295 7.71 -2.94 -2.47
N ASP A 296 7.23 -1.84 -3.02
CA ASP A 296 6.46 -0.82 -2.30
C ASP A 296 5.00 -0.82 -2.76
N LEU A 297 4.06 -0.93 -1.81
CA LEU A 297 2.63 -0.89 -2.08
C LEU A 297 2.02 0.44 -1.63
N GLU A 298 1.70 1.30 -2.59
CA GLU A 298 1.03 2.58 -2.31
C GLU A 298 -0.29 2.38 -1.57
N ARG A 299 -0.40 2.93 -0.35
CA ARG A 299 -1.60 2.89 0.49
C ARG A 299 -2.16 1.48 0.62
N GLY A 300 -1.28 0.50 0.70
CA GLY A 300 -1.60 -0.89 0.40
C GLY A 300 -1.21 -1.85 1.50
N VAL A 301 -1.66 -3.09 1.35
CA VAL A 301 -1.24 -4.20 2.21
C VAL A 301 -1.06 -5.47 1.41
N MET A 302 -0.30 -6.42 1.94
CA MET A 302 -0.30 -7.79 1.43
C MET A 302 -1.47 -8.59 2.04
N PRO A 303 -2.07 -9.53 1.29
CA PRO A 303 -3.14 -10.38 1.82
C PRO A 303 -2.61 -11.49 2.75
N LYS A 304 -1.31 -11.82 2.64
CA LYS A 304 -0.63 -12.91 3.35
C LYS A 304 0.84 -12.57 3.55
N ILE A 305 1.57 -13.44 4.26
CA ILE A 305 3.03 -13.35 4.37
C ILE A 305 3.65 -13.37 2.97
N ASN A 306 4.46 -12.36 2.66
CA ASN A 306 5.27 -12.35 1.45
C ASN A 306 6.67 -12.93 1.77
N PRO A 307 7.19 -13.90 0.99
CA PRO A 307 8.54 -14.42 1.20
C PRO A 307 9.64 -13.35 1.02
N HIS A 308 9.39 -12.35 0.18
CA HIS A 308 10.28 -11.20 0.03
C HIS A 308 9.85 -10.09 1.00
N PRO A 309 10.79 -9.48 1.76
CA PRO A 309 10.50 -8.26 2.49
C PRO A 309 9.95 -7.18 1.55
N TRP A 310 8.93 -6.47 2.01
CA TRP A 310 8.22 -5.44 1.25
C TRP A 310 8.00 -4.21 2.14
N GLN A 311 7.57 -3.12 1.52
CA GLN A 311 7.19 -1.88 2.19
C GLN A 311 5.78 -1.47 1.74
N THR A 312 5.06 -0.75 2.58
CA THR A 312 3.99 0.12 2.12
C THR A 312 4.25 1.52 2.60
N ASP A 313 4.10 2.47 1.69
CA ASP A 313 3.96 3.88 1.93
C ASP A 313 2.48 4.22 2.13
N THR A 314 2.20 5.03 3.13
CA THR A 314 0.88 5.63 3.33
C THR A 314 1.02 6.97 4.03
N SER A 315 -0.09 7.69 4.20
CA SER A 315 -0.13 8.95 4.90
C SER A 315 -1.26 8.95 5.91
N ILE A 316 -1.05 9.69 7.01
CA ILE A 316 -2.10 9.98 7.99
C ILE A 316 -3.29 10.76 7.38
N GLY A 317 -3.24 11.14 6.10
CA GLY A 317 -4.36 11.66 5.30
C GLY A 317 -4.00 11.68 3.81
N ASP A 318 -4.09 12.82 3.12
CA ASP A 318 -3.48 13.15 1.80
C ASP A 318 -1.92 13.11 1.83
N TRP A 319 -1.22 13.26 0.71
CA TRP A 319 0.26 13.23 0.70
C TRP A 319 0.90 14.58 1.05
N TYR A 320 0.32 15.68 0.55
CA TYR A 320 0.64 17.05 0.97
C TYR A 320 -0.41 17.62 1.93
N TYR A 321 -0.05 18.69 2.64
CA TYR A 321 -0.97 19.34 3.58
C TYR A 321 -2.25 19.82 2.88
N ASN A 322 -3.37 19.43 3.47
CA ASN A 322 -4.71 19.77 3.00
C ASN A 322 -5.52 20.26 4.20
N GLU A 323 -5.81 21.55 4.23
CA GLU A 323 -6.51 22.18 5.36
C GLU A 323 -7.96 21.68 5.56
N HIS A 324 -8.49 20.92 4.59
CA HIS A 324 -9.82 20.35 4.64
C HIS A 324 -9.84 18.87 5.08
N TRP A 325 -8.68 18.27 5.32
CA TRP A 325 -8.57 16.86 5.71
C TRP A 325 -8.86 16.67 7.20
N LYS A 326 -8.95 15.40 7.62
CA LYS A 326 -8.73 15.01 9.02
C LYS A 326 -7.72 13.87 9.10
N PRO A 327 -6.77 13.89 10.07
CA PRO A 327 -5.81 12.82 10.18
C PRO A 327 -6.49 11.53 10.61
N ARG A 328 -5.95 10.40 10.16
CA ARG A 328 -6.34 9.06 10.63
C ARG A 328 -6.08 8.97 12.14
N PRO A 329 -6.94 8.28 12.90
CA PRO A 329 -6.70 8.07 14.33
C PRO A 329 -5.43 7.23 14.53
N VAL A 330 -4.72 7.45 15.65
CA VAL A 330 -3.49 6.70 15.97
C VAL A 330 -3.70 5.17 16.01
N SER A 331 -4.89 4.71 16.39
CA SER A 331 -5.25 3.28 16.38
C SER A 331 -5.10 2.67 14.99
N TRP A 332 -5.47 3.42 13.94
CA TRP A 332 -5.28 2.98 12.56
C TRP A 332 -3.80 2.76 12.23
N THR A 333 -2.93 3.72 12.59
CA THR A 333 -1.48 3.59 12.38
C THR A 333 -0.90 2.38 13.12
N ILE A 334 -1.30 2.16 14.38
CA ILE A 334 -0.85 1.03 15.19
C ILE A 334 -1.31 -0.29 14.55
N HIS A 335 -2.57 -0.38 14.14
CA HIS A 335 -3.12 -1.60 13.55
C HIS A 335 -2.50 -1.90 12.18
N MET A 336 -2.26 -0.87 11.36
CA MET A 336 -1.50 -0.97 10.11
C MET A 336 -0.11 -1.55 10.39
N LEU A 337 0.64 -0.96 11.33
CA LEU A 337 2.00 -1.41 11.65
C LEU A 337 2.01 -2.89 12.08
N VAL A 338 1.11 -3.29 12.98
CA VAL A 338 1.03 -4.67 13.46
C VAL A 338 0.67 -5.66 12.34
N ASP A 339 -0.30 -5.32 11.47
CA ASP A 339 -0.69 -6.18 10.33
C ASP A 339 0.42 -6.31 9.27
N ILE A 340 1.09 -5.19 8.93
CA ILE A 340 2.18 -5.17 7.96
C ILE A 340 3.36 -6.01 8.44
N VAL A 341 3.77 -5.84 9.69
CA VAL A 341 4.93 -6.52 10.26
C VAL A 341 4.72 -8.04 10.32
N SER A 342 3.51 -8.48 10.65
CA SER A 342 3.20 -9.92 10.67
C SER A 342 3.17 -10.57 9.28
N LYS A 343 3.17 -9.76 8.21
CA LYS A 343 3.18 -10.19 6.80
C LYS A 343 4.52 -9.96 6.11
N ASN A 344 5.59 -9.74 6.87
CA ASN A 344 6.97 -9.52 6.40
C ASN A 344 7.22 -8.12 5.80
N GLY A 345 6.40 -7.13 6.15
CA GLY A 345 6.51 -5.78 5.60
C GLY A 345 7.08 -4.74 6.58
N ASN A 346 7.39 -3.58 6.03
CA ASN A 346 7.65 -2.34 6.75
C ASN A 346 6.57 -1.28 6.43
N LEU A 347 6.20 -0.47 7.41
CA LEU A 347 5.35 0.71 7.23
C LEU A 347 6.22 1.96 7.08
N LEU A 348 6.06 2.68 5.97
CA LEU A 348 6.58 4.03 5.77
C LEU A 348 5.41 5.01 5.88
N LEU A 349 5.31 5.70 7.02
CA LEU A 349 4.20 6.62 7.29
C LEU A 349 4.61 8.06 6.99
N ASN A 350 3.95 8.68 6.02
CA ASN A 350 4.05 10.10 5.77
C ASN A 350 3.38 10.90 6.88
N VAL A 351 4.15 11.78 7.52
CA VAL A 351 3.68 12.77 8.49
C VAL A 351 3.66 14.12 7.80
N VAL A 352 2.45 14.63 7.58
CA VAL A 352 2.24 15.78 6.70
C VAL A 352 2.51 17.10 7.43
N GLN A 353 3.35 17.92 6.82
CA GLN A 353 3.79 19.21 7.35
C GLN A 353 3.15 20.38 6.61
N ARG A 354 2.90 21.45 7.36
CA ARG A 354 2.54 22.77 6.84
C ARG A 354 3.66 23.36 5.95
N PRO A 355 3.38 24.38 5.14
CA PRO A 355 4.38 25.04 4.29
C PRO A 355 5.56 25.64 5.06
N ASP A 356 5.32 26.12 6.28
CA ASP A 356 6.35 26.67 7.17
C ASP A 356 7.17 25.57 7.87
N GLY A 357 6.80 24.30 7.70
CA GLY A 357 7.49 23.12 8.22
C GLY A 357 7.01 22.64 9.58
N SER A 358 6.03 23.29 10.20
CA SER A 358 5.40 22.78 11.43
C SER A 358 4.41 21.65 11.14
N ILE A 359 4.06 20.90 12.17
CA ILE A 359 2.95 19.92 12.17
C ILE A 359 1.82 20.46 13.05
N ASP A 360 0.58 20.07 12.77
CA ASP A 360 -0.57 20.43 13.59
C ASP A 360 -0.54 19.71 14.95
N ASP A 361 -1.20 20.28 15.96
CA ASP A 361 -1.15 19.79 17.34
C ASP A 361 -1.78 18.39 17.51
N ASP A 362 -2.82 18.08 16.73
CA ASP A 362 -3.47 16.76 16.71
C ASP A 362 -2.56 15.67 16.12
N VAL A 363 -1.76 16.02 15.11
CA VAL A 363 -0.71 15.16 14.55
C VAL A 363 0.40 14.95 15.57
N ARG A 364 0.84 16.01 16.27
CA ARG A 364 1.84 15.89 17.35
C ARG A 364 1.34 14.97 18.47
N GLN A 365 0.12 15.18 18.94
CA GLN A 365 -0.50 14.34 19.97
C GLN A 365 -0.59 12.88 19.53
N SER A 366 -0.93 12.62 18.26
CA SER A 366 -0.98 11.25 17.72
C SER A 366 0.39 10.58 17.70
N LEU A 367 1.47 11.32 17.43
CA LEU A 367 2.84 10.81 17.49
C LEU A 367 3.30 10.53 18.93
N GLU A 368 2.89 11.36 19.89
CA GLU A 368 3.14 11.12 21.32
C GLU A 368 2.39 9.87 21.82
N GLN A 369 1.13 9.69 21.43
CA GLN A 369 0.37 8.46 21.72
C GLN A 369 1.01 7.22 21.09
N LEU A 370 1.53 7.35 19.87
CA LEU A 370 2.28 6.27 19.22
C LEU A 370 3.57 5.95 19.98
N ALA A 371 4.29 6.97 20.48
CA ALA A 371 5.48 6.80 21.28
C ALA A 371 5.20 6.01 22.58
N ASP A 372 4.12 6.36 23.29
CA ASP A 372 3.68 5.65 24.50
C ASP A 372 3.35 4.19 24.18
N TRP A 373 2.67 3.92 23.07
CA TRP A 373 2.38 2.55 22.64
C TRP A 373 3.65 1.76 22.31
N ILE A 374 4.60 2.37 21.58
CA ILE A 374 5.88 1.76 21.21
C ILE A 374 6.74 1.43 22.42
N ALA A 375 6.73 2.28 23.46
CA ALA A 375 7.48 2.03 24.69
C ALA A 375 7.08 0.70 25.36
N ILE A 376 5.82 0.27 25.20
CA ILE A 376 5.29 -0.98 25.76
C ILE A 376 5.42 -2.14 24.75
N HIS A 377 5.04 -1.90 23.49
CA HIS A 377 4.80 -2.97 22.51
C HIS A 377 5.94 -3.15 21.49
N GLY A 378 6.96 -2.28 21.51
CA GLY A 378 8.04 -2.29 20.53
C GLY A 378 8.80 -3.62 20.44
N GLU A 379 8.87 -4.41 21.52
CA GLU A 379 9.50 -5.74 21.49
C GLU A 379 8.77 -6.74 20.56
N ALA A 380 7.45 -6.59 20.39
CA ALA A 380 6.64 -7.40 19.47
C ALA A 380 6.74 -6.93 18.01
N ILE A 381 7.42 -5.82 17.76
CA ILE A 381 7.55 -5.19 16.44
C ILE A 381 8.99 -5.30 15.93
N TYR A 382 9.94 -4.63 16.60
CA TYR A 382 11.31 -4.48 16.09
C TYR A 382 12.10 -5.78 16.15
N GLU A 383 12.94 -6.00 15.13
CA GLU A 383 13.78 -7.20 14.98
C GLU A 383 12.99 -8.53 14.94
N THR A 384 11.66 -8.47 14.85
CA THR A 384 10.83 -9.66 14.74
C THR A 384 10.78 -10.18 13.30
N ARG A 385 10.30 -11.41 13.12
CA ARG A 385 9.91 -11.99 11.83
C ARG A 385 8.49 -12.52 11.90
N PRO A 386 7.76 -12.63 10.77
CA PRO A 386 6.50 -13.36 10.75
C PRO A 386 6.63 -14.73 11.38
N TRP A 387 5.56 -15.19 12.03
CA TRP A 387 5.47 -16.59 12.41
C TRP A 387 5.11 -17.46 11.19
N LEU A 388 4.62 -18.69 11.42
CA LEU A 388 4.17 -19.62 10.39
C LEU A 388 2.85 -19.19 9.74
N VAL A 389 2.04 -18.39 10.43
CA VAL A 389 0.85 -17.70 9.93
C VAL A 389 0.90 -16.24 10.38
N TYR A 390 0.36 -15.31 9.58
CA TYR A 390 0.43 -13.88 9.90
C TYR A 390 -0.54 -13.46 11.02
N GLY A 391 -1.61 -14.23 11.23
CA GLY A 391 -2.69 -13.85 12.11
C GLY A 391 -3.94 -14.70 11.98
N GLU A 392 -4.94 -14.34 12.79
CA GLU A 392 -6.30 -14.87 12.79
C GLU A 392 -7.31 -13.73 12.95
N GLY A 393 -8.57 -14.00 12.63
CA GLY A 393 -9.64 -12.99 12.67
C GLY A 393 -10.61 -13.10 11.49
N GLY A 394 -11.71 -12.36 11.58
CA GLY A 394 -12.73 -12.31 10.54
C GLY A 394 -12.38 -11.36 9.40
N VAL A 395 -11.47 -10.42 9.65
CA VAL A 395 -11.11 -9.37 8.71
C VAL A 395 -10.07 -9.88 7.70
N ARG A 396 -10.47 -9.98 6.42
CA ARG A 396 -9.62 -10.40 5.29
C ARG A 396 -9.63 -9.39 4.16
N TYR A 397 -8.49 -9.21 3.48
CA TYR A 397 -8.34 -8.27 2.37
C TYR A 397 -7.62 -8.88 1.18
N ARG A 398 -8.00 -8.42 -0.02
CA ARG A 398 -7.36 -8.71 -1.31
C ARG A 398 -5.86 -8.42 -1.33
N GLY A 399 -5.44 -7.42 -0.54
CA GLY A 399 -4.16 -6.75 -0.69
C GLY A 399 -4.01 -6.00 -2.02
N GLY A 400 -2.86 -5.35 -2.19
CA GLY A 400 -2.56 -4.40 -3.26
C GLY A 400 -2.75 -2.94 -2.85
N SER A 401 -2.52 -2.04 -3.80
CA SER A 401 -2.54 -0.58 -3.55
C SER A 401 -3.94 -0.04 -3.23
N PHE A 402 -3.98 1.00 -2.40
CA PHE A 402 -5.22 1.65 -1.93
C PHE A 402 -6.19 0.67 -1.27
N LYS A 403 -5.68 -0.14 -0.34
CA LYS A 403 -6.41 -1.18 0.42
C LYS A 403 -6.12 -1.09 1.92
N GLU A 404 -6.14 0.11 2.47
CA GLU A 404 -5.73 0.40 3.87
C GLU A 404 -6.89 0.71 4.83
N ASP A 405 -8.14 0.64 4.35
CA ASP A 405 -9.32 0.89 5.19
C ASP A 405 -9.74 -0.38 5.94
N PHE A 406 -9.34 -0.44 7.21
CA PHE A 406 -9.57 -1.59 8.08
C PHE A 406 -10.46 -1.26 9.26
N ASN A 407 -11.20 -2.27 9.73
CA ASN A 407 -11.98 -2.20 10.96
C ASN A 407 -11.65 -3.42 11.82
N TYR A 408 -10.46 -3.39 12.41
CA TYR A 408 -9.98 -4.45 13.29
C TYR A 408 -10.57 -4.33 14.68
N SER A 409 -10.54 -5.46 15.41
CA SER A 409 -10.97 -5.57 16.80
C SER A 409 -10.03 -6.47 17.59
N ALA A 410 -10.29 -6.64 18.88
CA ALA A 410 -9.59 -7.62 19.72
C ALA A 410 -9.69 -9.08 19.24
N ARG A 411 -10.61 -9.37 18.29
CA ARG A 411 -10.74 -10.70 17.66
C ARG A 411 -9.77 -10.91 16.50
N ASP A 412 -9.12 -9.84 16.03
CA ASP A 412 -8.13 -9.89 14.97
C ASP A 412 -6.75 -9.88 15.61
N ILE A 413 -6.03 -11.00 15.51
CA ILE A 413 -4.75 -11.23 16.15
C ILE A 413 -3.68 -11.34 15.08
N ARG A 414 -2.50 -10.79 15.34
CA ARG A 414 -1.32 -10.86 14.47
C ARG A 414 -0.13 -11.46 15.19
N PHE A 415 0.67 -12.21 14.44
CA PHE A 415 1.78 -12.98 15.01
C PHE A 415 3.14 -12.53 14.48
N THR A 416 4.08 -12.38 15.41
CA THR A 416 5.50 -12.16 15.11
C THR A 416 6.35 -13.02 16.04
N THR A 417 7.62 -13.23 15.69
CA THR A 417 8.57 -14.04 16.48
C THR A 417 9.91 -13.34 16.64
N LYS A 418 10.55 -13.54 17.79
CA LYS A 418 11.93 -13.11 18.06
C LYS A 418 12.60 -14.07 19.02
N GLY A 419 13.66 -14.74 18.57
CA GLY A 419 14.31 -15.81 19.34
C GLY A 419 13.28 -16.88 19.74
N PRO A 420 13.18 -17.26 21.02
CA PRO A 420 12.21 -18.27 21.49
C PRO A 420 10.79 -17.70 21.71
N SER A 421 10.58 -16.40 21.50
CA SER A 421 9.31 -15.74 21.82
C SER A 421 8.40 -15.67 20.59
N LEU A 422 7.15 -16.10 20.76
CA LEU A 422 6.02 -15.81 19.89
C LEU A 422 5.22 -14.66 20.50
N TYR A 423 4.91 -13.65 19.70
CA TYR A 423 4.02 -12.57 20.06
C TYR A 423 2.67 -12.77 19.41
N ALA A 424 1.60 -12.63 20.18
CA ALA A 424 0.22 -12.62 19.70
C ALA A 424 -0.39 -11.26 20.05
N VAL A 425 -0.59 -10.41 19.04
CA VAL A 425 -1.07 -9.04 19.22
C VAL A 425 -2.50 -8.93 18.73
N ALA A 426 -3.44 -8.83 19.65
CA ALA A 426 -4.83 -8.51 19.36
C ALA A 426 -4.97 -7.02 19.03
N LEU A 427 -5.69 -6.70 17.96
CA LEU A 427 -5.89 -5.35 17.44
C LEU A 427 -7.04 -4.62 18.16
N GLY A 428 -6.99 -4.68 19.48
CA GLY A 428 -7.94 -4.11 20.42
C GLY A 428 -7.83 -4.80 21.79
N TRP A 429 -8.51 -4.26 22.79
CA TRP A 429 -8.64 -4.89 24.10
C TRP A 429 -9.91 -5.75 24.18
N PRO A 430 -9.88 -6.98 24.73
CA PRO A 430 -11.07 -7.82 24.83
C PRO A 430 -11.99 -7.36 25.97
N ASP A 431 -13.21 -6.93 25.62
CA ASP A 431 -14.19 -6.37 26.58
C ASP A 431 -14.73 -7.39 27.59
N ASP A 432 -14.69 -8.69 27.25
CA ASP A 432 -15.13 -9.79 28.12
C ASP A 432 -14.04 -10.26 29.09
N GLY A 433 -12.89 -9.57 29.09
CA GLY A 433 -11.74 -9.91 29.93
C GLY A 433 -11.00 -11.17 29.49
N LYS A 434 -11.28 -11.73 28.30
CA LYS A 434 -10.64 -12.96 27.80
C LYS A 434 -10.11 -12.80 26.38
N LEU A 435 -8.81 -13.04 26.21
CA LEU A 435 -8.20 -13.19 24.90
C LEU A 435 -8.13 -14.68 24.52
N LEU A 436 -8.72 -15.03 23.38
CA LEU A 436 -8.65 -16.38 22.81
C LEU A 436 -7.74 -16.38 21.58
N VAL A 437 -6.65 -17.14 21.63
CA VAL A 437 -5.72 -17.35 20.51
C VAL A 437 -5.92 -18.75 19.95
N ARG A 438 -6.70 -18.88 18.88
CA ARG A 438 -7.14 -20.16 18.31
C ARG A 438 -5.99 -20.95 17.68
N SER A 439 -5.04 -20.25 17.08
CA SER A 439 -3.82 -20.82 16.51
C SER A 439 -2.96 -21.55 17.54
N LEU A 440 -3.22 -21.36 18.84
CA LEU A 440 -2.49 -21.98 19.95
C LEU A 440 -3.35 -22.97 20.75
N ALA A 441 -4.26 -23.70 20.09
CA ALA A 441 -5.00 -24.81 20.71
C ALA A 441 -4.08 -25.93 21.23
N SER A 442 -4.61 -26.91 21.95
CA SER A 442 -3.86 -28.02 22.59
C SER A 442 -2.94 -28.79 21.63
N VAL A 443 -3.31 -28.86 20.34
CA VAL A 443 -2.52 -29.50 19.27
C VAL A 443 -1.36 -28.63 18.75
N ALA A 444 -1.26 -27.37 19.18
CA ALA A 444 -0.32 -26.36 18.67
C ALA A 444 1.08 -26.41 19.31
N GLY A 445 1.45 -27.54 19.92
CA GLY A 445 2.65 -27.66 20.74
C GLY A 445 2.40 -27.24 22.19
N LYS A 446 3.44 -27.33 23.04
CA LYS A 446 3.32 -27.10 24.48
C LYS A 446 3.70 -25.66 24.82
N ILE A 447 2.81 -24.94 25.49
CA ILE A 447 3.09 -23.60 26.01
C ILE A 447 3.75 -23.70 27.38
N ASN A 448 4.87 -23.00 27.56
CA ASN A 448 5.63 -22.96 28.81
C ASN A 448 5.35 -21.69 29.62
N THR A 449 5.31 -20.53 28.95
CA THR A 449 5.02 -19.25 29.61
C THR A 449 4.13 -18.36 28.77
N VAL A 450 3.24 -17.62 29.42
CA VAL A 450 2.45 -16.54 28.83
C VAL A 450 2.57 -15.31 29.71
N SER A 451 2.85 -14.17 29.11
CA SER A 451 2.90 -12.86 29.77
C SER A 451 2.24 -11.81 28.90
N LEU A 452 1.73 -10.75 29.51
CA LEU A 452 1.11 -9.62 28.83
C LEU A 452 2.10 -8.45 28.80
N LEU A 453 2.39 -7.89 27.63
CA LEU A 453 3.33 -6.77 27.52
C LEU A 453 2.78 -5.54 28.26
N GLY A 454 3.65 -4.90 29.05
CA GLY A 454 3.32 -3.74 29.89
C GLY A 454 2.52 -4.05 31.15
N TYR A 455 2.38 -5.31 31.52
CA TYR A 455 1.75 -5.74 32.77
C TYR A 455 2.76 -6.47 33.66
N ASP A 456 2.99 -5.94 34.87
CA ASP A 456 3.94 -6.53 35.84
C ASP A 456 3.37 -7.76 36.59
N GLY A 457 2.06 -8.00 36.47
CA GLY A 457 1.41 -9.13 37.11
C GLY A 457 1.44 -10.40 36.26
N ASN A 458 1.03 -11.52 36.87
CA ASN A 458 0.80 -12.76 36.14
C ASN A 458 -0.60 -12.74 35.50
N VAL A 459 -0.71 -13.35 34.32
CA VAL A 459 -2.00 -13.62 33.68
C VAL A 459 -2.41 -15.06 33.91
N ASP A 460 -3.67 -15.29 34.20
CA ASP A 460 -4.23 -16.65 34.23
C ASP A 460 -4.49 -17.12 32.81
N TRP A 461 -4.01 -18.31 32.47
CA TRP A 461 -4.19 -18.86 31.14
C TRP A 461 -4.39 -20.37 31.14
N GLN A 462 -5.05 -20.86 30.10
CA GLN A 462 -5.26 -22.28 29.87
C GLN A 462 -5.17 -22.56 28.37
N GLN A 463 -4.37 -23.57 28.00
CA GLN A 463 -4.38 -24.13 26.65
C GLN A 463 -5.49 -25.17 26.56
N THR A 464 -6.46 -24.94 25.67
CA THR A 464 -7.65 -25.78 25.46
C THR A 464 -7.69 -26.30 24.02
N ASP A 465 -8.63 -27.19 23.71
CA ASP A 465 -8.85 -27.64 22.32
C ASP A 465 -9.34 -26.52 21.39
N GLU A 466 -9.86 -25.42 21.92
CA GLU A 466 -10.31 -24.27 21.14
C GLU A 466 -9.21 -23.22 20.87
N GLY A 467 -8.16 -23.22 21.70
CA GLY A 467 -7.13 -22.19 21.70
C GLY A 467 -6.46 -21.98 23.07
N LEU A 468 -5.47 -21.09 23.09
CA LEU A 468 -4.96 -20.50 24.33
C LEU A 468 -5.96 -19.44 24.81
N VAL A 469 -6.53 -19.63 25.99
CA VAL A 469 -7.40 -18.67 26.66
C VAL A 469 -6.59 -17.94 27.72
N VAL A 470 -6.56 -16.61 27.68
CA VAL A 470 -5.86 -15.77 28.66
C VAL A 470 -6.86 -14.81 29.27
N THR A 471 -6.94 -14.78 30.61
CA THR A 471 -7.71 -13.78 31.34
C THR A 471 -6.87 -12.51 31.46
N VAL A 472 -7.35 -11.41 30.87
CA VAL A 472 -6.66 -10.12 30.86
C VAL A 472 -7.08 -9.27 32.07
N PRO A 473 -6.23 -8.34 32.55
CA PRO A 473 -6.62 -7.45 33.65
C PRO A 473 -7.80 -6.56 33.28
N THR A 474 -8.60 -6.17 34.27
CA THR A 474 -9.77 -5.29 34.07
C THR A 474 -9.37 -3.90 33.58
N LYS A 475 -8.21 -3.39 34.01
CA LYS A 475 -7.63 -2.16 33.49
C LYS A 475 -6.74 -2.50 32.29
N ALA A 476 -7.12 -1.97 31.12
CA ALA A 476 -6.32 -2.11 29.92
C ALA A 476 -4.93 -1.49 30.09
N VAL A 477 -3.91 -2.21 29.63
CA VAL A 477 -2.52 -1.69 29.55
C VAL A 477 -2.38 -0.73 28.37
N SER A 478 -3.19 -0.92 27.33
CA SER A 478 -3.33 -0.03 26.19
C SER A 478 -4.74 -0.08 25.65
N GLU A 479 -5.24 1.06 25.19
CA GLU A 479 -6.55 1.17 24.52
C GLU A 479 -6.53 0.66 23.07
N TYR A 480 -5.33 0.40 22.50
CA TYR A 480 -5.17 0.09 21.07
C TYR A 480 -4.97 -1.40 20.78
N THR A 481 -4.29 -2.12 21.67
CA THR A 481 -3.92 -3.54 21.47
C THR A 481 -3.82 -4.29 22.79
N CYS A 482 -3.95 -5.62 22.72
CA CYS A 482 -3.56 -6.54 23.78
C CYS A 482 -2.50 -7.53 23.26
N ALA A 483 -1.26 -7.44 23.75
CA ALA A 483 -0.14 -8.21 23.23
C ALA A 483 0.41 -9.22 24.23
N LEU A 484 0.37 -10.50 23.86
CA LEU A 484 0.96 -11.59 24.64
C LEU A 484 2.38 -11.89 24.15
N LYS A 485 3.28 -12.20 25.09
CA LYS A 485 4.57 -12.84 24.84
C LYS A 485 4.53 -14.27 25.35
N ILE A 486 4.79 -15.21 24.45
CA ILE A 486 4.57 -16.64 24.65
C ILE A 486 5.88 -17.38 24.36
N THR A 487 6.24 -18.32 25.23
CA THR A 487 7.31 -19.29 24.97
C THR A 487 6.77 -20.71 25.09
N GLY A 488 7.36 -21.63 24.32
CA GLY A 488 6.89 -23.01 24.28
C GLY A 488 7.79 -23.90 23.43
N GLU A 489 7.43 -25.17 23.37
CA GLU A 489 8.11 -26.22 22.63
C GLU A 489 7.27 -26.63 21.42
N ASP A 490 7.90 -26.72 20.25
CA ASP A 490 7.30 -27.13 18.98
C ASP A 490 6.02 -26.37 18.58
N LEU A 491 5.98 -25.07 18.90
CA LEU A 491 4.82 -24.22 18.61
C LEU A 491 4.53 -24.16 17.10
N LYS A 492 3.37 -24.67 16.70
CA LYS A 492 2.86 -24.67 15.32
C LYS A 492 1.39 -24.28 15.30
N PRO A 493 0.92 -23.51 14.31
CA PRO A 493 -0.46 -23.05 14.29
C PRO A 493 -1.43 -24.23 14.19
N ALA A 494 -2.35 -24.33 15.16
CA ALA A 494 -3.49 -25.22 15.06
C ALA A 494 -4.38 -24.81 13.88
N PRO A 495 -4.98 -25.76 13.13
CA PRO A 495 -6.00 -25.45 12.16
C PRO A 495 -7.17 -24.74 12.84
N ILE A 496 -7.45 -23.49 12.47
CA ILE A 496 -8.61 -22.77 12.99
C ILE A 496 -9.85 -23.35 12.32
N PRO A 497 -10.79 -23.95 13.07
CA PRO A 497 -12.02 -24.47 12.49
C PRO A 497 -12.77 -23.33 11.81
N LYS A 498 -13.08 -23.47 10.52
CA LYS A 498 -14.02 -22.54 9.87
C LYS A 498 -15.38 -22.71 10.57
N ILE A 499 -15.98 -21.63 11.04
CA ILE A 499 -17.34 -21.68 11.59
C ILE A 499 -18.28 -21.87 10.39
N ILE A 500 -18.73 -23.11 10.21
CA ILE A 500 -19.68 -23.45 9.16
C ILE A 500 -21.08 -23.21 9.70
N ILE A 501 -21.70 -22.09 9.30
CA ILE A 501 -23.12 -21.84 9.57
C ILE A 501 -23.93 -22.87 8.80
N THR A 502 -24.79 -23.62 9.51
CA THR A 502 -25.66 -24.62 8.90
C THR A 502 -27.07 -24.04 8.78
N VAL A 503 -27.56 -23.88 7.55
CA VAL A 503 -28.89 -23.34 7.26
C VAL A 503 -29.96 -24.43 7.38
N SER A 504 -30.97 -24.17 8.22
CA SER A 504 -32.14 -25.04 8.40
C SER A 504 -33.30 -24.61 7.51
N PRO A 505 -34.21 -25.54 7.13
CA PRO A 505 -35.38 -25.17 6.34
C PRO A 505 -36.38 -24.35 7.16
N ASP A 506 -37.21 -23.57 6.48
CA ASP A 506 -38.41 -22.99 7.05
C ASP A 506 -39.49 -24.05 7.37
N LYS A 507 -40.61 -23.63 7.94
CA LYS A 507 -41.73 -24.53 8.27
C LYS A 507 -42.32 -25.27 7.06
N ALA A 508 -42.14 -24.74 5.85
CA ALA A 508 -42.59 -25.35 4.60
C ALA A 508 -41.52 -26.25 3.97
N GLY A 509 -40.33 -26.36 4.56
CA GLY A 509 -39.23 -27.16 4.05
C GLY A 509 -38.33 -26.43 3.06
N ASN A 510 -38.45 -25.11 2.90
CA ASN A 510 -37.66 -24.33 1.95
C ASN A 510 -36.40 -23.76 2.61
N TYR A 511 -35.35 -23.53 1.82
CA TYR A 511 -34.12 -22.90 2.28
C TYR A 511 -33.93 -21.53 1.63
N VAL A 512 -33.44 -20.59 2.43
CA VAL A 512 -32.98 -19.28 2.00
C VAL A 512 -31.52 -19.15 2.41
N LEU A 513 -30.63 -19.21 1.42
CA LEU A 513 -29.18 -19.15 1.63
C LEU A 513 -28.73 -17.71 1.40
N LYS A 514 -28.27 -17.05 2.47
CA LYS A 514 -27.85 -15.65 2.45
C LYS A 514 -26.32 -15.53 2.44
N PRO A 515 -25.77 -14.40 1.99
CA PRO A 515 -24.33 -14.15 1.99
C PRO A 515 -23.70 -14.31 3.37
N ASP A 516 -24.39 -13.86 4.42
CA ASP A 516 -23.89 -13.91 5.80
C ASP A 516 -23.75 -15.35 6.35
N ASP A 517 -24.46 -16.30 5.74
CA ASP A 517 -24.38 -17.73 6.07
C ASP A 517 -23.37 -18.49 5.20
N ALA A 518 -22.67 -17.79 4.31
CA ALA A 518 -21.87 -18.39 3.26
C ALA A 518 -20.38 -18.50 3.63
N GLU A 519 -19.77 -19.60 3.20
CA GLU A 519 -18.31 -19.74 3.16
C GLU A 519 -17.80 -19.22 1.82
N LEU A 520 -17.01 -18.15 1.87
CA LEU A 520 -16.36 -17.58 0.69
C LEU A 520 -14.97 -18.20 0.50
N ASN A 521 -14.72 -18.76 -0.68
CA ASN A 521 -13.47 -19.40 -1.06
C ASN A 521 -12.84 -18.61 -2.20
N GLY A 522 -11.92 -17.72 -1.86
CA GLY A 522 -11.23 -16.86 -2.81
C GLY A 522 -10.60 -15.65 -2.11
N ASP A 523 -9.81 -14.90 -2.85
CA ASP A 523 -9.09 -13.72 -2.33
C ASP A 523 -9.82 -12.41 -2.66
N GLN A 524 -10.76 -12.41 -3.62
CA GLN A 524 -11.56 -11.27 -4.08
C GLN A 524 -12.99 -11.30 -3.59
N ILE A 525 -13.62 -12.46 -3.73
CA ILE A 525 -15.00 -12.68 -3.37
C ILE A 525 -15.22 -12.30 -1.90
N LYS A 526 -16.16 -11.39 -1.66
CA LYS A 526 -16.48 -10.90 -0.32
C LYS A 526 -17.96 -10.60 -0.16
N ILE A 527 -18.39 -10.44 1.08
CA ILE A 527 -19.69 -9.85 1.39
C ILE A 527 -19.56 -8.34 1.29
N GLU A 528 -20.40 -7.71 0.49
CA GLU A 528 -20.57 -6.26 0.44
C GLU A 528 -22.03 -5.90 0.71
N ASN A 529 -22.30 -4.60 0.90
CA ASN A 529 -23.65 -4.09 1.10
C ASN A 529 -24.02 -3.12 -0.03
N LYS A 530 -24.82 -3.60 -0.99
CA LYS A 530 -25.35 -2.78 -2.09
C LYS A 530 -26.84 -2.58 -1.93
N GLY A 531 -27.31 -1.33 -1.94
CA GLY A 531 -28.74 -1.04 -1.76
C GLY A 531 -29.29 -1.43 -0.37
N GLY A 532 -28.43 -1.41 0.66
CA GLY A 532 -28.83 -1.63 2.06
C GLY A 532 -28.97 -3.10 2.48
N GLN A 533 -28.63 -4.06 1.61
CA GLN A 533 -28.66 -5.49 1.93
C GLN A 533 -27.35 -6.19 1.54
N PRO A 534 -26.91 -7.21 2.32
CA PRO A 534 -25.71 -7.97 1.99
C PRO A 534 -25.86 -8.71 0.66
N ASN A 535 -24.76 -8.81 -0.08
CA ASN A 535 -24.59 -9.69 -1.23
C ASN A 535 -23.15 -10.20 -1.26
N VAL A 536 -22.97 -11.40 -1.81
CA VAL A 536 -21.66 -11.83 -2.31
C VAL A 536 -21.35 -10.98 -3.54
N GLY A 537 -20.17 -10.39 -3.59
CA GLY A 537 -19.72 -9.53 -4.67
C GLY A 537 -18.21 -9.52 -4.80
N TYR A 538 -17.68 -8.67 -5.68
CA TYR A 538 -16.26 -8.67 -6.08
C TYR A 538 -15.76 -10.04 -6.57
N TRP A 539 -16.68 -10.83 -7.10
CA TRP A 539 -16.40 -12.17 -7.57
C TRP A 539 -15.87 -12.14 -9.00
N ASP A 540 -14.66 -11.58 -9.15
CA ASP A 540 -14.08 -11.29 -10.46
C ASP A 540 -13.30 -12.46 -11.04
N ARG A 541 -12.87 -13.39 -10.19
CA ARG A 541 -12.03 -14.52 -10.60
C ARG A 541 -12.80 -15.82 -10.61
N ALA A 542 -12.53 -16.62 -11.63
CA ALA A 542 -13.24 -17.87 -11.85
C ALA A 542 -12.76 -19.04 -10.98
N ASP A 543 -11.59 -18.91 -10.35
CA ASP A 543 -11.05 -19.89 -9.39
C ASP A 543 -11.67 -19.76 -7.99
N GLU A 544 -12.58 -18.81 -7.82
CA GLU A 544 -13.28 -18.53 -6.56
C GLU A 544 -14.68 -19.15 -6.54
N SER A 545 -15.16 -19.42 -5.33
CA SER A 545 -16.48 -20.02 -5.11
C SER A 545 -17.12 -19.55 -3.81
N VAL A 546 -18.42 -19.75 -3.72
CA VAL A 546 -19.18 -19.59 -2.48
C VAL A 546 -19.89 -20.89 -2.15
N ALA A 547 -19.90 -21.27 -0.87
CA ALA A 547 -20.55 -22.48 -0.39
C ALA A 547 -21.49 -22.20 0.78
N TRP A 548 -22.55 -22.99 0.88
CA TRP A 548 -23.48 -23.01 2.00
C TRP A 548 -23.66 -24.44 2.49
N THR A 549 -23.80 -24.60 3.81
CA THR A 549 -24.11 -25.90 4.40
C THR A 549 -25.57 -25.95 4.82
N LEU A 550 -26.32 -26.90 4.29
CA LEU A 550 -27.74 -27.15 4.58
C LEU A 550 -27.85 -28.23 5.66
N SER A 551 -28.79 -28.10 6.60
CA SER A 551 -29.24 -29.23 7.44
C SER A 551 -30.55 -29.77 6.90
N VAL A 552 -30.50 -30.90 6.21
CA VAL A 552 -31.68 -31.55 5.62
C VAL A 552 -32.25 -32.57 6.57
N ASP A 553 -33.42 -32.29 7.13
CA ASP A 553 -34.17 -33.21 7.99
C ASP A 553 -35.01 -34.21 7.17
N LYS A 554 -35.59 -33.73 6.07
CA LYS A 554 -36.48 -34.50 5.19
C LYS A 554 -35.96 -34.48 3.75
N PRO A 555 -35.55 -35.63 3.20
CA PRO A 555 -35.23 -35.78 1.79
C PRO A 555 -36.35 -35.26 0.87
N GLY A 556 -35.98 -34.78 -0.31
CA GLY A 556 -36.94 -34.20 -1.24
C GLY A 556 -36.30 -33.66 -2.51
N LYS A 557 -37.18 -33.24 -3.43
CA LYS A 557 -36.80 -32.49 -4.63
C LYS A 557 -37.01 -31.00 -4.35
N PHE A 558 -36.07 -30.18 -4.79
CA PHE A 558 -36.07 -28.74 -4.54
C PHE A 558 -35.85 -28.00 -5.85
N ASN A 559 -36.70 -27.02 -6.13
CA ASN A 559 -36.49 -26.05 -7.21
C ASN A 559 -35.51 -24.98 -6.72
N VAL A 560 -34.48 -24.72 -7.50
CA VAL A 560 -33.37 -23.83 -7.14
C VAL A 560 -33.44 -22.55 -7.96
N SER A 561 -33.43 -21.42 -7.28
CA SER A 561 -33.30 -20.09 -7.89
C SER A 561 -32.21 -19.27 -7.21
N ALA A 562 -31.60 -18.35 -7.97
CA ALA A 562 -30.59 -17.42 -7.47
C ALA A 562 -31.04 -15.98 -7.70
N LEU A 563 -30.92 -15.11 -6.70
CA LEU A 563 -31.16 -13.68 -6.83
C LEU A 563 -29.82 -13.00 -7.16
N ILE A 564 -29.66 -12.57 -8.43
CA ILE A 564 -28.37 -12.15 -9.01
C ILE A 564 -28.46 -10.76 -9.64
N ALA A 565 -27.40 -9.96 -9.49
CA ALA A 565 -27.16 -8.75 -10.27
C ALA A 565 -25.87 -8.88 -11.07
N THR A 566 -25.87 -8.42 -12.31
CA THR A 566 -24.66 -8.38 -13.15
C THR A 566 -24.78 -7.31 -14.23
N ALA A 567 -23.68 -6.61 -14.52
CA ALA A 567 -23.61 -5.68 -15.64
C ALA A 567 -23.29 -6.38 -16.97
N HIS A 568 -22.99 -7.67 -16.94
CA HIS A 568 -22.58 -8.45 -18.10
C HIS A 568 -23.73 -9.32 -18.61
N ALA A 569 -23.75 -9.57 -19.92
CA ALA A 569 -24.54 -10.64 -20.50
C ALA A 569 -23.70 -11.92 -20.57
N ASP A 570 -24.37 -13.07 -20.72
CA ASP A 570 -23.77 -14.36 -21.08
C ASP A 570 -22.75 -14.99 -20.11
N GLY A 571 -22.55 -14.42 -18.92
CA GLY A 571 -21.81 -15.10 -17.85
C GLY A 571 -22.55 -16.37 -17.42
N GLU A 572 -21.82 -17.44 -17.13
CA GLU A 572 -22.40 -18.69 -16.63
C GLU A 572 -21.74 -19.13 -15.34
N PHE A 573 -22.58 -19.58 -14.41
CA PHE A 573 -22.15 -20.18 -13.17
C PHE A 573 -22.76 -21.57 -13.03
N VAL A 574 -22.23 -22.31 -12.08
CA VAL A 574 -22.69 -23.64 -11.72
C VAL A 574 -23.05 -23.66 -10.25
N VAL A 575 -24.17 -24.31 -9.92
CA VAL A 575 -24.52 -24.73 -8.56
C VAL A 575 -24.40 -26.25 -8.48
N ASP A 576 -23.49 -26.71 -7.64
CA ASP A 576 -23.26 -28.13 -7.34
C ASP A 576 -23.85 -28.47 -5.95
N ALA A 577 -24.73 -29.47 -5.89
CA ALA A 577 -25.34 -29.95 -4.65
C ALA A 577 -25.73 -31.42 -4.75
N ALA A 578 -25.41 -32.23 -3.74
CA ALA A 578 -25.74 -33.66 -3.68
C ALA A 578 -25.35 -34.43 -4.98
N GLY A 579 -24.18 -34.12 -5.54
CA GLY A 579 -23.67 -34.74 -6.77
C GLY A 579 -24.38 -34.31 -8.06
N GLN A 580 -25.32 -33.38 -7.99
CA GLN A 580 -26.01 -32.80 -9.14
C GLN A 580 -25.47 -31.40 -9.44
N ARG A 581 -25.53 -31.03 -10.72
CA ARG A 581 -24.99 -29.80 -11.27
C ARG A 581 -26.07 -29.03 -12.02
N LEU A 582 -26.35 -27.80 -11.60
CA LEU A 582 -27.25 -26.87 -12.29
C LEU A 582 -26.45 -25.72 -12.89
N VAL A 583 -26.73 -25.35 -14.13
CA VAL A 583 -26.09 -24.21 -14.80
C VAL A 583 -27.02 -23.00 -14.74
N GLY A 584 -26.49 -21.87 -14.28
CA GLY A 584 -27.19 -20.60 -14.27
C GLY A 584 -26.63 -19.63 -15.29
N LYS A 585 -27.53 -18.95 -16.00
CA LYS A 585 -27.21 -17.89 -16.95
C LYS A 585 -28.05 -16.65 -16.62
N PRO A 586 -27.55 -15.73 -15.76
CA PRO A 586 -28.30 -14.56 -15.35
C PRO A 586 -28.47 -13.57 -16.50
N ALA A 587 -29.60 -12.88 -16.54
CA ALA A 587 -29.81 -11.78 -17.46
C ALA A 587 -29.00 -10.54 -17.01
N LYS A 588 -28.60 -9.71 -17.99
CA LYS A 588 -27.99 -8.41 -17.70
C LYS A 588 -28.98 -7.54 -16.93
N THR A 589 -28.53 -7.02 -15.81
CA THR A 589 -29.31 -6.10 -14.96
C THR A 589 -28.94 -4.64 -15.21
N SER A 590 -29.75 -3.71 -14.74
CA SER A 590 -29.50 -2.26 -14.90
C SER A 590 -28.40 -1.71 -13.99
N GLY A 591 -27.87 -2.51 -13.06
CA GLY A 591 -26.83 -2.12 -12.11
C GLY A 591 -26.52 -3.24 -11.11
N TRP A 592 -25.43 -3.10 -10.37
CA TRP A 592 -24.93 -4.12 -9.42
C TRP A 592 -25.77 -4.27 -8.15
N GLU A 593 -26.73 -3.36 -7.97
CA GLU A 593 -27.73 -3.31 -6.89
C GLU A 593 -29.12 -3.81 -7.32
N HIS A 594 -29.34 -4.04 -8.62
CA HIS A 594 -30.64 -4.37 -9.20
C HIS A 594 -30.76 -5.88 -9.47
N PHE A 595 -31.08 -6.65 -8.44
CA PHE A 595 -31.09 -8.10 -8.53
C PHE A 595 -32.34 -8.65 -9.21
N GLN A 596 -32.16 -9.68 -10.03
CA GLN A 596 -33.20 -10.43 -10.70
C GLN A 596 -33.09 -11.91 -10.36
N GLU A 597 -34.24 -12.58 -10.27
CA GLU A 597 -34.26 -14.01 -10.00
C GLU A 597 -33.92 -14.81 -11.26
N THR A 598 -32.92 -15.68 -11.14
CA THR A 598 -32.48 -16.63 -12.18
C THR A 598 -32.88 -18.04 -11.74
N GLN A 599 -33.78 -18.68 -12.48
CA GLN A 599 -34.21 -20.04 -12.23
C GLN A 599 -33.16 -21.03 -12.76
N LEU A 600 -32.79 -22.04 -11.97
CA LEU A 600 -31.69 -22.96 -12.30
C LEU A 600 -32.17 -24.39 -12.61
N GLY A 601 -33.37 -24.76 -12.17
CA GLY A 601 -33.92 -26.10 -12.30
C GLY A 601 -34.18 -26.73 -10.93
N SER A 602 -34.10 -28.06 -10.85
CA SER A 602 -34.34 -28.78 -9.59
C SER A 602 -33.18 -29.71 -9.23
N ILE A 603 -32.90 -29.85 -7.94
CA ILE A 603 -32.02 -30.88 -7.39
C ILE A 603 -32.80 -31.83 -6.48
N ARG A 604 -32.35 -33.09 -6.38
CA ARG A 604 -32.90 -34.07 -5.44
C ARG A 604 -31.91 -34.38 -4.33
N ILE A 605 -32.32 -34.24 -3.07
CA ILE A 605 -31.51 -34.62 -1.91
C ILE A 605 -32.16 -35.84 -1.27
N ASP A 606 -31.54 -37.01 -1.41
CA ASP A 606 -32.14 -38.31 -1.03
C ASP A 606 -31.84 -38.75 0.40
N LYS A 607 -30.91 -38.08 1.10
CA LYS A 607 -30.50 -38.46 2.47
C LYS A 607 -30.64 -37.28 3.43
N PRO A 608 -31.14 -37.50 4.66
CA PRO A 608 -31.06 -36.49 5.70
C PRO A 608 -29.59 -36.26 6.11
N GLY A 609 -29.31 -35.13 6.75
CA GLY A 609 -27.98 -34.74 7.22
C GLY A 609 -27.48 -33.42 6.64
N LYS A 610 -26.19 -33.14 6.85
CA LYS A 610 -25.55 -31.94 6.30
C LYS A 610 -25.21 -32.13 4.83
N HIS A 611 -25.55 -31.15 4.00
CA HIS A 611 -25.20 -31.12 2.57
C HIS A 611 -24.58 -29.78 2.22
N VAL A 612 -23.44 -29.82 1.52
CA VAL A 612 -22.81 -28.60 1.00
C VAL A 612 -23.35 -28.32 -0.39
N LEU A 613 -23.73 -27.07 -0.60
CA LEU A 613 -24.08 -26.52 -1.89
C LEU A 613 -23.04 -25.48 -2.26
N THR A 614 -22.39 -25.65 -3.39
CA THR A 614 -21.34 -24.74 -3.88
C THR A 614 -21.80 -24.05 -5.15
N MET A 615 -21.48 -22.76 -5.28
CA MET A 615 -21.66 -21.99 -6.48
C MET A 615 -20.28 -21.53 -6.99
N GLN A 616 -20.02 -21.72 -8.29
CA GLN A 616 -18.74 -21.39 -8.92
C GLN A 616 -18.88 -20.96 -10.39
N ALA A 617 -17.84 -20.36 -10.96
CA ALA A 617 -17.79 -20.11 -12.40
C ALA A 617 -17.89 -21.42 -13.19
N ARG A 618 -18.63 -21.41 -14.31
CA ARG A 618 -18.70 -22.61 -15.17
C ARG A 618 -17.39 -22.87 -15.91
N ASP A 619 -16.77 -21.82 -16.44
CA ASP A 619 -15.52 -21.87 -17.20
C ASP A 619 -14.72 -20.58 -16.92
N ALA A 620 -13.44 -20.74 -16.63
CA ALA A 620 -12.56 -19.63 -16.29
C ALA A 620 -12.33 -18.63 -17.43
N LYS A 621 -12.41 -19.08 -18.69
CA LYS A 621 -12.19 -18.22 -19.87
C LYS A 621 -13.40 -17.34 -20.18
N THR A 622 -14.60 -17.78 -19.80
CA THR A 622 -15.86 -17.09 -20.12
C THR A 622 -16.49 -16.42 -18.90
N TRP A 623 -15.89 -16.56 -17.71
CA TRP A 623 -16.40 -15.99 -16.48
C TRP A 623 -16.66 -14.49 -16.60
N LYS A 624 -17.82 -14.08 -16.08
CA LYS A 624 -18.21 -12.68 -15.92
C LYS A 624 -18.64 -12.47 -14.46
N PRO A 625 -18.20 -11.38 -13.81
CA PRO A 625 -18.57 -11.13 -12.43
C PRO A 625 -20.08 -11.04 -12.23
N ILE A 626 -20.53 -11.56 -11.09
CA ILE A 626 -21.93 -11.50 -10.64
C ILE A 626 -21.97 -11.14 -9.16
N ASN A 627 -23.03 -10.45 -8.76
CA ASN A 627 -23.40 -10.28 -7.36
C ASN A 627 -24.51 -11.27 -7.02
N VAL A 628 -24.38 -11.98 -5.90
CA VAL A 628 -25.37 -12.97 -5.44
C VAL A 628 -25.94 -12.54 -4.10
N ARG A 629 -27.24 -12.24 -4.08
CA ARG A 629 -27.93 -11.84 -2.85
C ARG A 629 -28.53 -13.02 -2.11
N GLN A 630 -28.91 -14.06 -2.84
CA GLN A 630 -29.61 -15.18 -2.24
C GLN A 630 -29.60 -16.38 -3.18
N LEU A 631 -29.53 -17.59 -2.62
CA LEU A 631 -30.01 -18.81 -3.28
C LEU A 631 -31.25 -19.32 -2.53
N LYS A 632 -32.26 -19.79 -3.27
CA LYS A 632 -33.46 -20.40 -2.70
C LYS A 632 -33.59 -21.84 -3.15
N LEU A 633 -33.94 -22.72 -2.23
CA LEU A 633 -34.37 -24.08 -2.52
C LEU A 633 -35.82 -24.21 -2.05
N VAL A 634 -36.75 -24.23 -3.00
CA VAL A 634 -38.18 -24.39 -2.72
C VAL A 634 -38.54 -25.86 -2.88
N ARG A 635 -39.08 -26.48 -1.83
CA ARG A 635 -39.43 -27.90 -1.87
C ARG A 635 -40.58 -28.13 -2.84
N ASP A 636 -40.40 -29.08 -3.76
CA ASP A 636 -41.46 -29.58 -4.63
C ASP A 636 -42.47 -30.33 -3.74
N LYS A 637 -43.75 -29.95 -3.81
CA LYS A 637 -44.79 -30.46 -2.91
C LYS A 637 -45.26 -31.86 -3.27
#